data_AF-A0AAV9NQQ1-F1
#
_entry.id   AF-A0AAV9NQQ1-F1
#
_cell.length_a   1.000
_cell.length_b   1.000
_cell.length_c   1.000
_cell.angle_alpha   90.00
_cell.angle_beta   90.00
_cell.angle_gamma   90.00
#
_symmetry.space_group_name_H-M   'P 1'
#
loop_
_entity.id
_entity.type
_entity.pdbx_description
1 polymer ?
#
loop_
_entity_poly.entity_id
_entity_poly.type
_entity_poly.pdbx_seq_one_letter_code
_entity_poly.pdbx_strand_id
1 'polypeptide(L)'
;MFTFTPLLGSQSGTRASQSILELDGGVKVLVDVGWDERFDPRQLAEIEKNVSALSFIILTHATTSHIGAFAHCCKHIPLFTQIPVYATAPVIAFGRTLLQDLYSSTPAAATFVPGSDNSGADDRSRSNILRQAPTFEEINKYFSLINPLKYSQPHQPTPSQFSPALEGLTLTAYNSGHTLGGTIWHIQHGMESIVYAVDWNQARENVIAGAAWFGGVGGAEVIEQLRKPTALVCSSVGATRVALSGGRKARDDALLGHIRSSISKNGTVLIPTDSSARVLELAWILEKAWSDESNASFLRNTKVYMASKSGNATLRHARSLLEWMDDSIVREFEGDDENTSRGQTHRRSGSKQVNNGSKPSRPFEFKNVKLVERKSQLEKLLKSEGPRVILASDLSLDWGFSKSLLLEITQRPENLIILTERTELNSTVFNTSHELWKWYEERRDGVALERAPSGEQLEQVHSGGRTLKLTIAEKASLSTQESQRYQQYVATQRQMWDSLLPPTERDGGAAEDNLDDESSSSSEDESDNEQQGRVLNISSALGHGARNKLALSDADLGISILLRKKGVHDYDVRNKKGRNALFPYTHARRRGDEFGDFIKPEDFLREEEKEEQDAARDDKNSGLLGQKRKWDDANNKKDGQNKRFHGRSTRSASPAGGDSESEESEAEGEIEAEGIQGPAKLVFSTTDILVNARLAFVDFAGLHDQRSLQMLIPLIGPKKLILVGGSSQEISSLASDCKELLGMKVVGAEDEPTVEIFTPSEGQIIDASVDTNAWIVKLSRDLAKTLQWQNVKNMGVVTLQGQLKVDSQASNLHDDPQTKKQKLDSEASLQTAVPTTKGLEPLLDILPASLAASTRSVTTAIHVGDLRLADLRRLIALEGHLAEFRGEGTLLVDGMIAVKKLSSGKIIVEGVPVSGMTPRAADNFTRVKRKIYDGLAVVAAG
;
A
#
# COMPACT_ATOMS: atom_id res chain seq x y z
N MET A 1 17.56 22.85 7.12
CA MET A 1 18.58 22.19 6.27
C MET A 1 18.01 20.84 5.87
N PHE A 2 18.06 20.50 4.58
CA PHE A 2 17.43 19.32 4.00
C PHE A 2 18.46 18.60 3.14
N THR A 3 18.78 17.36 3.50
CA THR A 3 19.66 16.50 2.70
C THR A 3 18.92 15.25 2.25
N PHE A 4 19.23 14.82 1.03
CA PHE A 4 18.66 13.63 0.39
C PHE A 4 19.78 12.67 -0.02
N THR A 5 19.63 11.41 0.34
CA THR A 5 20.59 10.34 -0.01
C THR A 5 19.83 9.15 -0.57
N PRO A 6 19.92 8.87 -1.88
CA PRO A 6 19.38 7.62 -2.43
C PRO A 6 20.32 6.47 -2.08
N LEU A 7 19.82 5.45 -1.40
CA LEU A 7 20.58 4.27 -1.04
C LEU A 7 20.59 3.24 -2.17
N LEU A 8 19.43 3.05 -2.83
CA LEU A 8 19.26 2.14 -3.96
C LEU A 8 18.37 2.76 -5.04
N GLY A 9 18.62 2.35 -6.29
CA GLY A 9 17.74 2.65 -7.42
C GLY A 9 18.07 3.96 -8.14
N SER A 10 19.20 4.60 -7.83
CA SER A 10 19.63 5.83 -8.52
C SER A 10 20.73 5.53 -9.53
N GLN A 11 20.51 5.89 -10.80
CA GLN A 11 21.43 5.55 -11.90
C GLN A 11 21.75 4.05 -12.02
N SER A 12 20.84 3.20 -11.54
CA SER A 12 20.98 1.74 -11.54
C SER A 12 19.93 1.10 -12.47
N GLY A 13 20.25 -0.10 -12.97
CA GLY A 13 19.29 -0.92 -13.72
C GLY A 13 18.25 -1.61 -12.85
N THR A 14 18.37 -1.54 -11.52
CA THR A 14 17.40 -2.09 -10.57
C THR A 14 16.31 -1.08 -10.26
N ARG A 15 15.06 -1.56 -10.15
CA ARG A 15 13.93 -0.74 -9.72
C ARG A 15 13.78 -0.60 -8.20
N ALA A 16 14.58 -1.32 -7.43
CA ALA A 16 14.56 -1.25 -5.97
C ALA A 16 14.78 0.20 -5.49
N SER A 17 13.85 0.70 -4.69
CA SER A 17 13.84 2.07 -4.15
C SER A 17 14.16 2.03 -2.67
N GLN A 18 15.19 2.79 -2.28
CA GLN A 18 15.52 3.09 -0.89
C GLN A 18 16.14 4.47 -0.82
N SER A 19 15.62 5.36 0.03
CA SER A 19 16.15 6.71 0.20
C SER A 19 16.10 7.19 1.65
N ILE A 20 17.07 8.00 2.06
CA ILE A 20 17.06 8.70 3.34
C ILE A 20 16.88 10.20 3.10
N LEU A 21 15.92 10.78 3.81
CA LEU A 21 15.71 12.22 3.93
C LEU A 21 16.17 12.64 5.32
N GLU A 22 17.11 13.56 5.41
CA GLU A 22 17.54 14.13 6.69
C GLU A 22 17.17 15.62 6.72
N LEU A 23 16.29 15.96 7.66
CA LEU A 23 15.71 17.28 7.86
C LEU A 23 16.39 18.01 9.02
N ASP A 24 16.09 19.29 9.14
CA ASP A 24 16.60 20.12 10.23
C ASP A 24 16.21 19.55 11.61
N GLY A 25 17.05 19.78 12.62
CA GLY A 25 16.87 19.21 13.94
C GLY A 25 17.26 17.73 14.07
N GLY A 26 17.89 17.13 13.05
CA GLY A 26 18.42 15.77 13.08
C GLY A 26 17.37 14.68 12.85
N VAL A 27 16.23 15.03 12.23
CA VAL A 27 15.17 14.10 11.88
C VAL A 27 15.56 13.32 10.63
N LYS A 28 15.64 11.99 10.72
CA LYS A 28 15.94 11.11 9.58
C LYS A 28 14.74 10.25 9.22
N VAL A 29 14.31 10.34 7.97
CA VAL A 29 13.17 9.59 7.43
C VAL A 29 13.69 8.60 6.40
N LEU A 30 13.39 7.32 6.59
CA LEU A 30 13.63 6.29 5.59
C LEU A 30 12.40 6.19 4.68
N VAL A 31 12.61 6.31 3.38
CA VAL A 31 11.57 6.17 2.36
C VAL A 31 11.80 4.88 1.60
N ASP A 32 10.81 4.01 1.67
CA ASP A 32 10.81 2.64 1.13
C ASP A 32 11.89 1.72 1.70
N VAL A 33 11.61 0.43 1.63
CA VAL A 33 12.50 -0.67 2.03
C VAL A 33 12.47 -1.71 0.91
N GLY A 34 12.77 -1.24 -0.30
CA GLY A 34 12.77 -2.02 -1.52
C GLY A 34 13.87 -3.07 -1.56
N TRP A 35 13.70 -4.09 -2.40
CA TRP A 35 14.75 -5.08 -2.66
C TRP A 35 14.81 -5.46 -4.13
N ASP A 36 15.99 -5.88 -4.59
CA ASP A 36 16.15 -6.45 -5.93
C ASP A 36 15.73 -7.93 -5.96
N GLU A 37 15.56 -8.49 -7.15
CA GLU A 37 15.12 -9.88 -7.31
C GLU A 37 16.21 -10.90 -6.93
N ARG A 38 17.45 -10.44 -6.68
CA ARG A 38 18.57 -11.29 -6.24
C ARG A 38 18.59 -11.49 -4.73
N PHE A 39 17.92 -10.62 -3.99
CA PHE A 39 17.87 -10.64 -2.54
C PHE A 39 19.28 -10.53 -1.91
N ASP A 40 20.12 -9.61 -2.37
CA ASP A 40 21.47 -9.43 -1.81
C ASP A 40 21.42 -8.65 -0.48
N PRO A 41 21.90 -9.20 0.66
CA PRO A 41 21.91 -8.49 1.94
C PRO A 41 22.89 -7.30 1.96
N ARG A 42 23.86 -7.21 1.05
CA ARG A 42 24.81 -6.08 1.00
C ARG A 42 24.11 -4.75 0.73
N GLN A 43 23.02 -4.80 -0.03
CA GLN A 43 22.18 -3.63 -0.33
C GLN A 43 21.49 -3.08 0.93
N LEU A 44 21.33 -3.91 1.98
CA LEU A 44 20.68 -3.52 3.24
C LEU A 44 21.68 -3.02 4.28
N ALA A 45 22.99 -3.11 4.02
CA ALA A 45 24.03 -2.72 4.97
C ALA A 45 23.98 -1.22 5.31
N GLU A 46 23.58 -0.37 4.37
CA GLU A 46 23.43 1.07 4.64
C GLU A 46 22.20 1.38 5.49
N ILE A 47 21.13 0.58 5.38
CA ILE A 47 19.98 0.68 6.31
C ILE A 47 20.45 0.27 7.70
N GLU A 48 21.13 -0.87 7.83
CA GLU A 48 21.63 -1.40 9.11
C GLU A 48 22.49 -0.38 9.87
N LYS A 49 23.36 0.36 9.18
CA LYS A 49 24.19 1.42 9.77
C LYS A 49 23.38 2.61 10.31
N ASN A 50 22.24 2.91 9.70
CA ASN A 50 21.47 4.12 9.99
C ASN A 50 20.28 3.88 10.94
N VAL A 51 19.92 2.62 11.24
CA VAL A 51 18.72 2.27 12.03
C VAL A 51 18.61 3.02 13.36
N SER A 52 19.71 3.18 14.08
CA SER A 52 19.71 3.87 15.39
C SER A 52 19.42 5.37 15.30
N ALA A 53 19.53 5.98 14.12
CA ALA A 53 19.27 7.39 13.89
C ALA A 53 17.93 7.67 13.19
N LEU A 54 17.19 6.63 12.77
CA LEU A 54 15.93 6.80 12.05
C LEU A 54 14.79 7.24 12.99
N SER A 55 14.07 8.28 12.57
CA SER A 55 12.90 8.80 13.28
C SER A 55 11.64 8.01 12.94
N PHE A 56 11.38 7.77 11.66
CA PHE A 56 10.26 6.96 11.18
C PHE A 56 10.49 6.50 9.74
N ILE A 57 9.68 5.54 9.29
CA ILE A 57 9.72 4.96 7.94
C ILE A 57 8.41 5.28 7.22
N ILE A 58 8.48 5.65 5.94
CA ILE A 58 7.31 5.78 5.06
C ILE A 58 7.42 4.80 3.90
N LEU A 59 6.31 4.15 3.55
CA LEU A 59 6.23 3.20 2.43
C LEU A 59 5.34 3.77 1.33
N THR A 60 5.72 3.56 0.07
CA THR A 60 5.02 4.11 -1.10
C THR A 60 4.12 3.09 -1.79
N HIS A 61 4.65 1.91 -2.14
CA HIS A 61 3.95 0.91 -2.95
C HIS A 61 4.08 -0.51 -2.37
N ALA A 62 3.10 -1.35 -2.68
CA ALA A 62 3.07 -2.77 -2.31
C ALA A 62 3.72 -3.66 -3.39
N THR A 63 4.93 -3.31 -3.83
CA THR A 63 5.72 -4.07 -4.81
C THR A 63 7.07 -4.45 -4.21
N THR A 64 7.72 -5.48 -4.78
CA THR A 64 9.03 -5.97 -4.30
C THR A 64 10.07 -4.85 -4.28
N SER A 65 10.01 -3.98 -5.28
CA SER A 65 10.88 -2.81 -5.42
C SER A 65 10.74 -1.76 -4.32
N HIS A 66 9.67 -1.74 -3.52
CA HIS A 66 9.46 -0.73 -2.47
C HIS A 66 9.29 -1.29 -1.05
N ILE A 67 8.82 -2.53 -0.89
CA ILE A 67 8.61 -3.15 0.44
C ILE A 67 9.32 -4.51 0.58
N GLY A 68 10.00 -4.99 -0.45
CA GLY A 68 10.55 -6.36 -0.54
C GLY A 68 11.44 -6.77 0.64
N ALA A 69 12.23 -5.84 1.19
CA ALA A 69 13.16 -6.13 2.29
C ALA A 69 12.56 -5.85 3.68
N PHE A 70 11.33 -5.32 3.78
CA PHE A 70 10.75 -4.88 5.06
C PHE A 70 10.71 -6.00 6.12
N ALA A 71 10.18 -7.18 5.78
CA ALA A 71 10.11 -8.30 6.72
C ALA A 71 11.50 -8.89 7.05
N HIS A 72 12.45 -8.81 6.11
CA HIS A 72 13.84 -9.20 6.35
C HIS A 72 14.49 -8.28 7.39
N CYS A 73 14.33 -6.96 7.21
CA CYS A 73 14.84 -5.94 8.13
C CYS A 73 14.23 -6.11 9.54
N CYS A 74 12.92 -6.31 9.65
CA CYS A 74 12.25 -6.53 10.94
C CYS A 74 12.77 -7.76 11.71
N LYS A 75 13.18 -8.82 11.00
CA LYS A 75 13.65 -10.05 11.62
C LYS A 75 15.14 -10.04 11.95
N HIS A 76 15.95 -9.48 11.07
CA HIS A 76 17.42 -9.62 11.15
C HIS A 76 18.14 -8.36 11.61
N ILE A 77 17.52 -7.19 11.51
CA ILE A 77 18.13 -5.93 11.93
C ILE A 77 17.57 -5.55 13.31
N PRO A 78 18.41 -5.45 14.35
CA PRO A 78 17.95 -5.07 15.68
C PRO A 78 17.41 -3.65 15.69
N LEU A 79 16.49 -3.35 16.61
CA LEU A 79 15.80 -2.05 16.77
C LEU A 79 14.88 -1.63 15.61
N PHE A 80 14.94 -2.28 14.45
CA PHE A 80 14.14 -1.90 13.29
C PHE A 80 12.63 -1.94 13.55
N THR A 81 12.17 -2.92 14.33
CA THR A 81 10.76 -3.07 14.73
C THR A 81 10.26 -2.00 15.70
N GLN A 82 11.15 -1.24 16.33
CA GLN A 82 10.81 -0.15 17.26
C GLN A 82 10.57 1.18 16.53
N ILE A 83 10.93 1.26 15.24
CA ILE A 83 10.75 2.48 14.45
C ILE A 83 9.31 2.57 13.97
N PRO A 84 8.61 3.71 14.18
CA PRO A 84 7.27 3.92 13.64
C PRO A 84 7.26 3.86 12.10
N VAL A 85 6.33 3.11 11.53
CA VAL A 85 6.18 2.95 10.07
C VAL A 85 4.81 3.50 9.65
N TYR A 86 4.76 4.21 8.53
CA TYR A 86 3.53 4.78 7.98
C TYR A 86 3.31 4.34 6.53
N ALA A 87 2.08 3.91 6.24
CA ALA A 87 1.66 3.51 4.89
C ALA A 87 0.14 3.62 4.77
N THR A 88 -0.39 3.56 3.55
CA THR A 88 -1.84 3.47 3.34
C THR A 88 -2.36 2.06 3.61
N ALA A 89 -3.65 1.95 3.93
CA ALA A 89 -4.28 0.66 4.23
C ALA A 89 -4.09 -0.40 3.12
N PRO A 90 -4.22 -0.09 1.81
CA PRO A 90 -3.96 -1.08 0.77
C PRO A 90 -2.49 -1.46 0.67
N VAL A 91 -1.55 -0.53 0.86
CA VAL A 91 -0.11 -0.86 0.83
C VAL A 91 0.24 -1.86 1.94
N ILE A 92 -0.35 -1.71 3.12
CA ILE A 92 -0.20 -2.66 4.24
C ILE A 92 -0.80 -4.02 3.87
N ALA A 93 -2.04 -4.05 3.36
CA ALA A 93 -2.74 -5.30 3.05
C ALA A 93 -2.06 -6.09 1.91
N PHE A 94 -1.76 -5.43 0.79
CA PHE A 94 -1.14 -6.06 -0.39
C PHE A 94 0.36 -6.32 -0.20
N GLY A 95 1.06 -5.47 0.57
CA GLY A 95 2.46 -5.71 0.93
C GLY A 95 2.61 -6.95 1.80
N ARG A 96 1.65 -7.19 2.72
CA ARG A 96 1.62 -8.40 3.54
C ARG A 96 1.44 -9.65 2.69
N THR A 97 0.47 -9.68 1.78
CA THR A 97 0.24 -10.83 0.89
C THR A 97 1.38 -11.04 -0.09
N LEU A 98 2.03 -9.96 -0.55
CA LEU A 98 3.22 -10.02 -1.40
C LEU A 98 4.37 -10.73 -0.70
N LEU A 99 4.73 -10.29 0.51
CA LEU A 99 5.86 -10.89 1.25
C LEU A 99 5.56 -12.34 1.65
N GLN A 100 4.30 -12.67 1.99
CA GLN A 100 3.90 -14.05 2.24
C GLN A 100 4.07 -14.94 0.99
N ASP A 101 3.72 -14.45 -0.20
CA ASP A 101 4.00 -15.17 -1.45
C ASP A 101 5.50 -15.24 -1.73
N LEU A 102 6.24 -14.15 -1.57
CA LEU A 102 7.69 -14.09 -1.77
C LEU A 102 8.44 -15.16 -0.96
N TYR A 103 8.27 -15.18 0.36
CA TYR A 103 8.97 -16.12 1.23
C TYR A 103 8.49 -17.56 1.10
N SER A 104 7.26 -17.79 0.65
CA SER A 104 6.76 -19.13 0.37
C SER A 104 7.18 -19.63 -1.02
N SER A 105 7.42 -18.74 -1.98
CA SER A 105 7.75 -19.07 -3.37
C SER A 105 9.24 -19.16 -3.65
N THR A 106 10.08 -18.33 -3.01
CA THR A 106 11.54 -18.39 -3.18
C THR A 106 12.29 -18.61 -1.86
N PRO A 107 13.09 -19.69 -1.76
CA PRO A 107 13.97 -19.88 -0.62
C PRO A 107 15.14 -18.88 -0.58
N ALA A 108 15.48 -18.24 -1.71
CA ALA A 108 16.58 -17.28 -1.79
C ALA A 108 16.30 -15.98 -1.00
N ALA A 109 15.02 -15.61 -0.84
CA ALA A 109 14.63 -14.44 -0.03
C ALA A 109 15.03 -14.57 1.46
N ALA A 110 15.29 -15.79 1.94
CA ALA A 110 15.79 -16.02 3.30
C ALA A 110 17.24 -15.53 3.48
N THR A 111 17.98 -15.24 2.40
CA THR A 111 19.40 -14.80 2.39
C THR A 111 20.37 -15.77 3.03
N PHE A 112 21.67 -15.46 2.89
CA PHE A 112 22.76 -16.29 3.38
C PHE A 112 23.33 -15.79 4.71
N VAL A 113 23.83 -16.72 5.52
CA VAL A 113 24.61 -16.38 6.71
C VAL A 113 25.95 -15.76 6.29
N PRO A 114 26.37 -14.63 6.86
CA PRO A 114 27.69 -14.05 6.60
C PRO A 114 28.81 -15.06 6.90
N GLY A 115 29.75 -15.24 5.98
CA GLY A 115 30.95 -16.06 6.23
C GLY A 115 31.89 -15.39 7.23
N SER A 116 32.70 -16.17 7.95
CA SER A 116 33.67 -15.62 8.93
C SER A 116 34.84 -14.85 8.30
N ASP A 117 35.01 -14.94 6.98
CA ASP A 117 36.19 -14.43 6.31
C ASP A 117 35.90 -13.06 5.71
N ASN A 118 36.30 -12.04 6.47
CA ASN A 118 36.19 -10.62 6.12
C ASN A 118 37.20 -10.19 5.02
N SER A 119 37.67 -11.11 4.17
CA SER A 119 38.50 -10.77 3.01
C SER A 119 37.60 -10.54 1.81
N GLY A 120 37.50 -9.28 1.41
CA GLY A 120 36.77 -8.85 0.23
C GLY A 120 37.21 -9.56 -1.06
N ALA A 121 36.28 -9.57 -2.02
CA ALA A 121 36.45 -9.81 -3.45
C ALA A 121 36.19 -11.22 -4.05
N ASP A 122 36.10 -12.32 -3.28
CA ASP A 122 35.82 -13.64 -3.90
C ASP A 122 34.40 -14.17 -3.63
N ASP A 123 33.62 -14.27 -4.71
CA ASP A 123 32.24 -14.80 -4.75
C ASP A 123 32.14 -16.31 -4.40
N ARG A 124 33.27 -16.96 -4.11
CA ARG A 124 33.41 -18.40 -3.85
C ARG A 124 33.39 -18.80 -2.38
N SER A 125 33.44 -17.84 -1.44
CA SER A 125 33.43 -18.09 0.01
C SER A 125 32.07 -17.88 0.68
N ARG A 126 30.98 -17.79 -0.10
CA ARG A 126 29.62 -17.69 0.44
C ARG A 126 29.26 -18.97 1.20
N SER A 127 28.81 -18.81 2.45
CA SER A 127 28.14 -19.92 3.12
C SER A 127 26.80 -20.12 2.41
N ASN A 128 26.56 -21.30 1.86
CA ASN A 128 25.26 -21.62 1.23
C ASN A 128 24.15 -21.84 2.28
N ILE A 129 24.43 -21.54 3.54
CA ILE A 129 23.55 -21.71 4.68
C ILE A 129 22.56 -20.55 4.69
N LEU A 130 21.26 -20.86 4.71
CA LEU A 130 20.21 -19.85 4.73
C LEU A 130 20.02 -19.29 6.14
N ARG A 131 19.71 -17.99 6.24
CA ARG A 131 19.16 -17.44 7.49
C ARG A 131 17.73 -17.93 7.68
N GLN A 132 17.20 -17.76 8.89
CA GLN A 132 15.81 -18.10 9.19
C GLN A 132 14.88 -17.11 8.49
N ALA A 133 14.08 -17.59 7.54
CA ALA A 133 13.06 -16.78 6.88
C ALA A 133 12.00 -16.28 7.89
N PRO A 134 11.41 -15.10 7.66
CA PRO A 134 10.22 -14.67 8.39
C PRO A 134 9.06 -15.65 8.23
N THR A 135 8.40 -16.01 9.33
CA THR A 135 7.21 -16.87 9.30
C THR A 135 5.97 -16.06 8.92
N PHE A 136 4.89 -16.73 8.53
CA PHE A 136 3.62 -16.07 8.20
C PHE A 136 3.08 -15.23 9.37
N GLU A 137 3.22 -15.73 10.60
CA GLU A 137 2.79 -15.05 11.83
C GLU A 137 3.65 -13.83 12.15
N GLU A 138 4.97 -13.94 12.00
CA GLU A 138 5.89 -12.82 12.15
C GLU A 138 5.58 -11.71 11.14
N ILE A 139 5.36 -12.07 9.86
CA ILE A 139 4.95 -11.10 8.83
C ILE A 139 3.64 -10.41 9.24
N ASN A 140 2.64 -11.15 9.73
CA ASN A 140 1.40 -10.53 10.22
C ASN A 140 1.65 -9.56 11.38
N LYS A 141 2.52 -9.94 12.33
CA LYS A 141 2.91 -9.09 13.45
C LYS A 141 3.60 -7.81 12.96
N TYR A 142 4.58 -7.91 12.07
CA TYR A 142 5.30 -6.75 11.54
C TYR A 142 4.38 -5.77 10.82
N PHE A 143 3.42 -6.25 10.02
CA PHE A 143 2.47 -5.38 9.33
C PHE A 143 1.40 -4.78 10.26
N SER A 144 1.15 -5.40 11.41
CA SER A 144 0.27 -4.83 12.45
C SER A 144 0.87 -3.62 13.18
N LEU A 145 2.20 -3.47 13.13
CA LEU A 145 2.92 -2.33 13.72
C LEU A 145 2.88 -1.10 12.80
N ILE A 146 2.47 -1.24 11.54
CA ILE A 146 2.42 -0.13 10.58
C ILE A 146 1.18 0.71 10.86
N ASN A 147 1.38 2.02 11.00
CA ASN A 147 0.32 2.99 11.20
C ASN A 147 -0.38 3.30 9.85
N PRO A 148 -1.67 2.97 9.70
CA PRO A 148 -2.40 3.21 8.47
C PRO A 148 -2.80 4.69 8.33
N LEU A 149 -2.51 5.26 7.16
CA LEU A 149 -2.93 6.62 6.77
C LEU A 149 -3.95 6.60 5.62
N LYS A 150 -4.78 7.65 5.56
CA LYS A 150 -5.69 7.91 4.43
C LYS A 150 -5.14 8.98 3.52
N TYR A 151 -5.60 8.99 2.26
CA TYR A 151 -5.23 10.04 1.33
C TYR A 151 -5.70 11.42 1.79
N SER A 152 -4.90 12.44 1.48
CA SER A 152 -5.14 13.85 1.78
C SER A 152 -5.38 14.16 3.26
N GLN A 153 -5.01 13.25 4.17
CA GLN A 153 -5.08 13.45 5.60
C GLN A 153 -3.71 13.92 6.13
N PRO A 154 -3.57 15.17 6.61
CA PRO A 154 -2.37 15.61 7.28
C PRO A 154 -2.21 14.87 8.61
N HIS A 155 -1.04 14.27 8.81
CA HIS A 155 -0.70 13.51 10.01
C HIS A 155 0.62 14.01 10.60
N GLN A 156 0.67 14.16 11.92
CA GLN A 156 1.91 14.45 12.63
C GLN A 156 2.50 13.12 13.12
N PRO A 157 3.69 12.71 12.63
CA PRO A 157 4.30 11.46 13.02
C PRO A 157 4.78 11.48 14.47
N THR A 158 4.89 10.29 15.05
CA THR A 158 5.47 10.08 16.38
C THR A 158 6.96 9.80 16.26
N PRO A 159 7.82 10.37 17.13
CA PRO A 159 9.24 10.08 17.12
C PRO A 159 9.52 8.63 17.53
N SER A 160 10.58 8.03 16.97
CA SER A 160 11.19 6.81 17.52
C SER A 160 11.88 7.10 18.85
N GLN A 161 12.12 6.06 19.66
CA GLN A 161 12.72 6.17 20.99
C GLN A 161 14.11 6.82 20.99
N PHE A 162 14.83 6.76 19.88
CA PHE A 162 16.19 7.26 19.72
C PHE A 162 16.27 8.58 18.94
N SER A 163 15.12 9.12 18.50
CA SER A 163 15.05 10.30 17.64
C SER A 163 14.60 11.57 18.39
N PRO A 164 14.99 12.76 17.89
CA PRO A 164 14.53 14.04 18.44
C PRO A 164 13.02 14.24 18.24
N ALA A 165 12.44 15.20 18.97
CA ALA A 165 11.03 15.54 18.86
C ALA A 165 10.66 16.05 17.45
N LEU A 166 9.56 15.54 16.88
CA LEU A 166 9.08 15.86 15.54
C LEU A 166 8.14 17.08 15.52
N GLU A 167 8.56 18.20 16.13
CA GLU A 167 7.76 19.41 16.20
C GLU A 167 7.64 20.09 14.83
N GLY A 168 6.42 20.36 14.37
CA GLY A 168 6.17 21.06 13.11
C GLY A 168 6.34 20.23 11.83
N LEU A 169 6.52 18.91 11.96
CA LEU A 169 6.54 17.97 10.83
C LEU A 169 5.11 17.48 10.51
N THR A 170 4.70 17.60 9.26
CA THR A 170 3.41 17.11 8.76
C THR A 170 3.62 16.22 7.55
N LEU A 171 2.99 15.04 7.57
CA LEU A 171 3.00 14.06 6.50
C LEU A 171 1.61 14.00 5.87
N THR A 172 1.52 14.10 4.55
CA THR A 172 0.27 13.90 3.81
C THR A 172 0.51 12.95 2.64
N ALA A 173 -0.31 11.90 2.55
CA ALA A 173 -0.27 10.96 1.44
C ALA A 173 -1.26 11.35 0.34
N TYR A 174 -0.85 11.35 -0.92
CA TYR A 174 -1.72 11.56 -2.09
C TYR A 174 -1.71 10.32 -3.00
N ASN A 175 -2.74 10.14 -3.83
CA ASN A 175 -2.79 9.00 -4.75
C ASN A 175 -1.70 9.11 -5.84
N SER A 176 -0.91 8.07 -6.02
CA SER A 176 0.11 7.95 -7.08
C SER A 176 -0.43 7.40 -8.40
N GLY A 177 -1.53 6.64 -8.38
CA GLY A 177 -2.09 5.98 -9.56
C GLY A 177 -1.26 4.83 -10.18
N HIS A 178 -0.16 4.40 -9.55
CA HIS A 178 0.64 3.27 -10.02
C HIS A 178 0.11 1.91 -9.51
N THR A 179 -0.11 1.82 -8.19
CA THR A 179 -0.69 0.65 -7.50
C THR A 179 -1.87 1.08 -6.65
N LEU A 180 -2.76 0.13 -6.32
CA LEU A 180 -3.86 0.39 -5.40
C LEU A 180 -3.31 0.80 -4.02
N GLY A 181 -3.68 1.99 -3.55
CA GLY A 181 -3.14 2.59 -2.33
C GLY A 181 -1.76 3.23 -2.46
N GLY A 182 -1.10 3.18 -3.62
CA GLY A 182 0.23 3.76 -3.80
C GLY A 182 0.25 5.26 -3.53
N THR A 183 1.32 5.78 -2.93
CA THR A 183 1.36 7.16 -2.43
C THR A 183 2.40 8.07 -3.08
N ILE A 184 2.01 9.33 -3.28
CA ILE A 184 2.91 10.48 -3.37
C ILE A 184 2.95 11.09 -1.97
N TRP A 185 4.14 11.22 -1.38
CA TRP A 185 4.28 11.80 -0.04
C TRP A 185 4.58 13.29 -0.12
N HIS A 186 3.79 14.08 0.59
CA HIS A 186 4.09 15.49 0.88
C HIS A 186 4.56 15.59 2.32
N ILE A 187 5.81 16.02 2.49
CA ILE A 187 6.49 16.15 3.78
C ILE A 187 6.73 17.64 3.99
N GLN A 188 6.05 18.21 4.98
CA GLN A 188 6.18 19.61 5.33
C GLN A 188 6.87 19.73 6.69
N HIS A 189 8.00 20.44 6.73
CA HIS A 189 8.76 20.70 7.94
C HIS A 189 9.11 22.19 8.02
N GLY A 190 8.42 22.93 8.90
CA GLY A 190 8.55 24.38 8.96
C GLY A 190 8.16 25.04 7.63
N MET A 191 9.14 25.60 6.92
CA MET A 191 8.97 26.21 5.58
C MET A 191 9.43 25.32 4.42
N GLU A 192 10.03 24.17 4.72
CA GLU A 192 10.45 23.21 3.71
C GLU A 192 9.23 22.36 3.30
N SER A 193 8.92 22.35 2.00
CA SER A 193 7.87 21.52 1.42
C SER A 193 8.51 20.55 0.44
N ILE A 194 8.58 19.28 0.81
CA ILE A 194 9.21 18.21 0.03
C ILE A 194 8.10 17.32 -0.53
N VAL A 195 8.13 17.09 -1.84
CA VAL A 195 7.22 16.14 -2.51
C VAL A 195 8.03 14.97 -3.01
N TYR A 196 7.73 13.78 -2.51
CA TYR A 196 8.35 12.52 -2.92
C TYR A 196 7.38 11.74 -3.81
N ALA A 197 7.69 11.67 -5.11
CA ALA A 197 6.85 11.09 -6.15
C ALA A 197 7.69 10.25 -7.11
N VAL A 198 8.11 9.06 -6.68
CA VAL A 198 8.91 8.14 -7.50
C VAL A 198 8.02 7.49 -8.56
N ASP A 199 7.20 6.52 -8.18
CA ASP A 199 6.38 5.77 -9.13
C ASP A 199 4.94 6.28 -9.10
N TRP A 200 4.52 6.91 -10.20
CA TRP A 200 3.18 7.46 -10.34
C TRP A 200 2.74 7.41 -11.80
N ASN A 201 1.43 7.43 -12.01
CA ASN A 201 0.82 7.38 -13.34
C ASN A 201 -0.38 8.32 -13.42
N GLN A 202 -0.31 9.26 -14.37
CA GLN A 202 -1.39 10.22 -14.62
C GLN A 202 -2.62 9.58 -15.27
N ALA A 203 -2.41 8.54 -16.07
CA ALA A 203 -3.48 7.91 -16.82
C ALA A 203 -4.38 7.10 -15.88
N ARG A 204 -5.70 7.30 -16.01
CA ARG A 204 -6.69 6.45 -15.34
C ARG A 204 -6.66 5.05 -15.95
N GLU A 205 -6.60 4.03 -15.10
CA GLU A 205 -6.71 2.62 -15.50
C GLU A 205 -8.13 2.10 -15.28
N ASN A 206 -8.37 0.79 -15.32
CA ASN A 206 -9.70 0.24 -15.07
C ASN A 206 -9.99 0.13 -13.57
N VAL A 207 -9.01 -0.33 -12.78
CA VAL A 207 -9.12 -0.48 -11.33
C VAL A 207 -8.54 0.71 -10.58
N ILE A 208 -7.45 1.28 -11.07
CA ILE A 208 -6.67 2.29 -10.35
C ILE A 208 -6.96 3.68 -10.90
N ALA A 209 -7.30 4.62 -10.01
CA ALA A 209 -7.46 6.03 -10.35
C ALA A 209 -6.10 6.68 -10.64
N GLY A 210 -6.06 7.65 -11.56
CA GLY A 210 -4.84 8.38 -11.91
C GLY A 210 -4.28 9.22 -10.74
N ALA A 211 -3.00 9.56 -10.84
CA ALA A 211 -2.27 10.35 -9.85
C ALA A 211 -2.98 11.66 -9.49
N ALA A 212 -3.02 11.96 -8.20
CA ALA A 212 -3.67 13.14 -7.64
C ALA A 212 -2.78 14.39 -7.72
N TRP A 213 -2.27 14.72 -8.91
CA TRP A 213 -1.55 15.98 -9.13
C TRP A 213 -2.48 17.17 -9.27
N PHE A 214 -3.66 16.97 -9.86
CA PHE A 214 -4.61 18.03 -10.17
C PHE A 214 -5.78 18.07 -9.18
N GLY A 215 -6.19 19.27 -8.77
CA GLY A 215 -7.33 19.52 -7.89
C GLY A 215 -8.28 20.60 -8.42
N GLY A 216 -9.48 20.67 -7.85
CA GLY A 216 -10.47 21.74 -8.12
C GLY A 216 -11.54 21.43 -9.19
N VAL A 217 -12.59 22.26 -9.21
CA VAL A 217 -13.70 22.16 -10.17
C VAL A 217 -13.18 22.47 -11.58
N GLY A 218 -12.86 21.44 -12.36
CA GLY A 218 -12.32 21.56 -13.71
C GLY A 218 -10.96 20.87 -13.94
N GLY A 219 -10.29 20.35 -12.90
CA GLY A 219 -9.16 19.43 -13.02
C GLY A 219 -7.92 19.93 -13.78
N ALA A 220 -7.75 21.24 -13.93
CA ALA A 220 -6.69 21.83 -14.74
C ALA A 220 -5.53 22.43 -13.90
N GLU A 221 -5.69 22.56 -12.59
CA GLU A 221 -4.69 23.16 -11.71
C GLU A 221 -4.08 22.13 -10.77
N VAL A 222 -2.78 22.24 -10.51
CA VAL A 222 -2.08 21.41 -9.53
C VAL A 222 -2.63 21.72 -8.14
N ILE A 223 -2.81 20.67 -7.33
CA ILE A 223 -3.24 20.78 -5.93
C ILE A 223 -2.36 21.82 -5.22
N GLU A 224 -2.99 22.75 -4.49
CA GLU A 224 -2.30 23.89 -3.86
C GLU A 224 -1.12 23.45 -2.98
N GLN A 225 -1.29 22.38 -2.23
CA GLN A 225 -0.27 21.80 -1.35
C GLN A 225 0.93 21.21 -2.10
N LEU A 226 0.74 20.74 -3.34
CA LEU A 226 1.79 20.14 -4.16
C LEU A 226 2.43 21.15 -5.13
N ARG A 227 1.95 22.39 -5.14
CA ARG A 227 2.41 23.43 -6.06
C ARG A 227 3.65 24.12 -5.52
N LYS A 228 4.63 24.36 -6.39
CA LYS A 228 5.91 25.03 -6.07
C LYS A 228 6.61 24.49 -4.82
N PRO A 229 6.83 23.17 -4.70
CA PRO A 229 7.55 22.62 -3.57
C PRO A 229 9.01 23.09 -3.55
N THR A 230 9.61 23.06 -2.35
CA THR A 230 11.03 23.33 -2.14
C THR A 230 11.88 22.31 -2.91
N ALA A 231 11.53 21.03 -2.79
CA ALA A 231 12.16 19.95 -3.54
C ALA A 231 11.10 18.96 -4.04
N LEU A 232 11.25 18.53 -5.30
CA LEU A 232 10.50 17.42 -5.88
C LEU A 232 11.47 16.27 -6.15
N VAL A 233 11.25 15.12 -5.51
CA VAL A 233 11.94 13.87 -5.82
C VAL A 233 11.06 13.09 -6.79
N CYS A 234 11.57 12.82 -8.00
CA CYS A 234 10.82 12.15 -9.06
C CYS A 234 11.62 11.00 -9.68
N SER A 235 10.94 9.92 -10.05
CA SER A 235 11.57 8.85 -10.82
C SER A 235 11.80 9.27 -12.27
N SER A 236 12.83 8.74 -12.92
CA SER A 236 13.07 8.89 -14.37
C SER A 236 12.61 7.67 -15.19
N VAL A 237 12.10 6.62 -14.54
CA VAL A 237 11.63 5.36 -15.15
C VAL A 237 10.37 5.61 -15.97
N GLY A 238 10.56 6.03 -17.22
CA GLY A 238 9.47 6.52 -18.07
C GLY A 238 9.87 7.66 -19.02
N ALA A 239 11.06 8.24 -18.84
CA ALA A 239 11.56 9.36 -19.65
C ALA A 239 11.63 9.04 -21.15
N THR A 240 11.88 7.79 -21.53
CA THR A 240 11.96 7.32 -22.93
C THR A 240 10.66 6.64 -23.39
N ARG A 241 9.65 6.58 -22.51
CA ARG A 241 8.43 5.81 -22.73
C ARG A 241 7.44 6.66 -23.50
N VAL A 242 7.07 6.20 -24.69
CA VAL A 242 6.09 6.86 -25.56
C VAL A 242 4.70 6.32 -25.27
N ALA A 243 3.74 7.21 -25.01
CA ALA A 243 2.33 6.84 -24.86
C ALA A 243 1.80 6.13 -26.12
N LEU A 244 1.04 5.05 -25.92
CA LEU A 244 0.30 4.42 -27.00
C LEU A 244 -0.74 5.38 -27.57
N SER A 245 -0.76 5.50 -28.90
CA SER A 245 -1.83 6.18 -29.62
C SER A 245 -3.15 5.43 -29.40
N GLY A 246 -4.16 6.09 -28.85
CA GLY A 246 -5.44 5.46 -28.45
C GLY A 246 -5.58 5.16 -26.95
N GLY A 247 -4.53 5.41 -26.15
CA GLY A 247 -4.58 5.38 -24.69
C GLY A 247 -4.95 4.01 -24.11
N ARG A 248 -5.65 4.01 -22.96
CA ARG A 248 -6.04 2.80 -22.21
C ARG A 248 -6.75 1.77 -23.08
N LYS A 249 -7.73 2.19 -23.89
CA LYS A 249 -8.55 1.28 -24.68
C LYS A 249 -7.73 0.53 -25.72
N ALA A 250 -6.85 1.22 -26.44
CA ALA A 250 -5.99 0.58 -27.44
C ALA A 250 -5.04 -0.44 -26.80
N ARG A 251 -4.48 -0.13 -25.61
CA ARG A 251 -3.66 -1.07 -24.84
C ARG A 251 -4.45 -2.34 -24.47
N ASP A 252 -5.65 -2.17 -23.93
CA ASP A 252 -6.48 -3.29 -23.48
C ASP A 252 -6.93 -4.15 -24.69
N ASP A 253 -7.30 -3.51 -25.81
CA ASP A 253 -7.64 -4.18 -27.07
C ASP A 253 -6.43 -4.96 -27.65
N ALA A 254 -5.22 -4.40 -27.54
CA ALA A 254 -3.99 -5.08 -27.96
C ALA A 254 -3.72 -6.35 -27.14
N LEU A 255 -3.87 -6.29 -25.81
CA LEU A 255 -3.74 -7.46 -24.93
C LEU A 255 -4.72 -8.57 -25.33
N LEU A 256 -6.00 -8.24 -25.47
CA LEU A 256 -7.04 -9.19 -25.87
C LEU A 256 -6.79 -9.72 -27.30
N GLY A 257 -6.27 -8.90 -28.19
CA GLY A 257 -5.88 -9.29 -29.54
C GLY A 257 -4.76 -10.34 -29.55
N HIS A 258 -3.71 -10.15 -28.75
CA HIS A 258 -2.62 -11.13 -28.60
C HIS A 258 -3.14 -12.46 -28.05
N ILE A 259 -3.97 -12.39 -27.00
CA ILE A 259 -4.60 -13.57 -26.40
C ILE A 259 -5.45 -14.33 -27.43
N ARG A 260 -6.29 -13.60 -28.18
CA ARG A 260 -7.16 -14.19 -29.21
C ARG A 260 -6.38 -14.88 -30.32
N SER A 261 -5.29 -14.28 -30.79
CA SER A 261 -4.41 -14.89 -31.79
C SER A 261 -3.80 -16.21 -31.27
N SER A 262 -3.33 -16.26 -30.02
CA SER A 262 -2.78 -17.49 -29.44
C SER A 262 -3.85 -18.57 -29.24
N ILE A 263 -5.04 -18.21 -28.76
CA ILE A 263 -6.17 -19.12 -28.58
C ILE A 263 -6.60 -19.75 -29.92
N SER A 264 -6.63 -18.95 -31.01
CA SER A 264 -7.00 -19.45 -32.34
C SER A 264 -6.08 -20.55 -32.87
N LYS A 265 -4.83 -20.59 -32.37
CA LYS A 265 -3.82 -21.61 -32.68
C LYS A 265 -3.77 -22.73 -31.65
N ASN A 266 -4.77 -22.81 -30.76
CA ASN A 266 -4.84 -23.77 -29.65
C ASN A 266 -3.67 -23.66 -28.64
N GLY A 267 -3.01 -22.50 -28.57
CA GLY A 267 -1.88 -22.24 -27.69
C GLY A 267 -2.27 -21.79 -26.28
N THR A 268 -1.33 -21.94 -25.35
CA THR A 268 -1.42 -21.40 -23.98
C THR A 268 -0.72 -20.04 -23.90
N VAL A 269 -1.33 -19.09 -23.19
CA VAL A 269 -0.77 -17.76 -22.93
C VAL A 269 -0.28 -17.65 -21.49
N LEU A 270 0.99 -17.29 -21.30
CA LEU A 270 1.57 -16.94 -20.01
C LEU A 270 1.72 -15.42 -19.92
N ILE A 271 1.23 -14.84 -18.83
CA ILE A 271 1.41 -13.42 -18.51
C ILE A 271 2.08 -13.33 -17.13
N PRO A 272 3.41 -13.13 -17.06
CA PRO A 272 4.08 -12.84 -15.79
C PRO A 272 3.60 -11.50 -15.23
N THR A 273 3.30 -11.48 -13.94
CA THR A 273 2.80 -10.32 -13.19
C THR A 273 3.22 -10.44 -11.73
N ASP A 274 3.02 -9.38 -10.95
CA ASP A 274 3.15 -9.46 -9.49
C ASP A 274 2.06 -10.35 -8.85
N SER A 275 2.14 -10.56 -7.54
CA SER A 275 1.16 -11.37 -6.81
C SER A 275 0.04 -10.58 -6.11
N SER A 276 0.15 -9.26 -5.98
CA SER A 276 -0.73 -8.46 -5.12
C SER A 276 -1.25 -7.14 -5.70
N ALA A 277 -0.48 -6.39 -6.48
CA ALA A 277 -0.84 -5.05 -6.96
C ALA A 277 -1.26 -5.03 -8.44
N ARG A 278 -0.33 -5.18 -9.38
CA ARG A 278 -0.61 -5.05 -10.84
C ARG A 278 -1.48 -6.19 -11.38
N VAL A 279 -1.47 -7.36 -10.74
CA VAL A 279 -2.33 -8.49 -11.11
C VAL A 279 -3.82 -8.17 -11.05
N LEU A 280 -4.24 -7.22 -10.20
CA LEU A 280 -5.64 -6.82 -10.06
C LEU A 280 -6.20 -6.20 -11.34
N GLU A 281 -5.41 -5.36 -12.02
CA GLU A 281 -5.81 -4.71 -13.28
C GLU A 281 -5.98 -5.76 -14.39
N LEU A 282 -4.99 -6.65 -14.54
CA LEU A 282 -5.02 -7.72 -15.55
C LEU A 282 -6.16 -8.71 -15.30
N ALA A 283 -6.36 -9.14 -14.05
CA ALA A 283 -7.42 -10.07 -13.72
C ALA A 283 -8.80 -9.45 -13.94
N TRP A 284 -8.97 -8.16 -13.66
CA TRP A 284 -10.21 -7.43 -13.92
C TRP A 284 -10.52 -7.33 -15.43
N ILE A 285 -9.52 -6.99 -16.25
CA ILE A 285 -9.67 -6.93 -17.71
C ILE A 285 -10.11 -8.28 -18.27
N LEU A 286 -9.46 -9.37 -17.84
CA LEU A 286 -9.80 -10.72 -18.30
C LEU A 286 -11.19 -11.15 -17.83
N GLU A 287 -11.59 -10.86 -16.59
CA GLU A 287 -12.94 -11.18 -16.11
C GLU A 287 -14.03 -10.46 -16.91
N LYS A 288 -13.83 -9.15 -17.18
CA LYS A 288 -14.77 -8.36 -18.00
C LYS A 288 -14.82 -8.86 -19.44
N ALA A 289 -13.67 -9.17 -20.03
CA ALA A 289 -13.60 -9.68 -21.40
C ALA A 289 -14.30 -11.04 -21.57
N TRP A 290 -14.21 -11.94 -20.58
CA TRP A 290 -14.92 -13.23 -20.58
C TRP A 290 -16.41 -13.10 -20.26
N SER A 291 -16.81 -12.06 -19.53
CA SER A 291 -18.22 -11.78 -19.23
C SER A 291 -18.97 -11.12 -20.39
N ASP A 292 -18.24 -10.49 -21.31
CA ASP A 292 -18.81 -9.82 -22.49
C ASP A 292 -19.29 -10.85 -23.54
N GLU A 293 -20.59 -10.83 -23.82
CA GLU A 293 -21.23 -11.73 -24.79
C GLU A 293 -20.66 -11.59 -26.21
N SER A 294 -20.12 -10.43 -26.57
CA SER A 294 -19.48 -10.21 -27.87
C SER A 294 -18.24 -11.08 -28.08
N ASN A 295 -17.52 -11.38 -26.99
CA ASN A 295 -16.31 -12.20 -27.00
C ASN A 295 -16.58 -13.68 -26.71
N ALA A 296 -17.78 -14.01 -26.20
CA ALA A 296 -18.14 -15.35 -25.74
C ALA A 296 -18.01 -16.43 -26.83
N SER A 297 -18.20 -16.09 -28.11
CA SER A 297 -18.12 -17.05 -29.22
C SER A 297 -16.72 -17.67 -29.40
N PHE A 298 -15.65 -16.94 -29.06
CA PHE A 298 -14.26 -17.41 -29.18
C PHE A 298 -13.64 -17.82 -27.85
N LEU A 299 -14.13 -17.25 -26.73
CA LEU A 299 -13.56 -17.46 -25.40
C LEU A 299 -14.20 -18.63 -24.62
N ARG A 300 -15.37 -19.13 -25.04
CA ARG A 300 -16.10 -20.22 -24.33
C ARG A 300 -15.29 -21.51 -24.11
N ASN A 301 -14.38 -21.84 -25.02
CA ASN A 301 -13.56 -23.04 -24.92
C ASN A 301 -12.26 -22.83 -24.12
N THR A 302 -12.04 -21.61 -23.62
CA THR A 302 -10.78 -21.21 -22.98
C THR A 302 -11.01 -20.83 -21.53
N LYS A 303 -10.09 -21.26 -20.67
CA LYS A 303 -10.15 -20.98 -19.23
C LYS A 303 -9.05 -20.00 -18.86
N VAL A 304 -9.40 -19.04 -18.00
CA VAL A 304 -8.44 -18.07 -17.42
C VAL A 304 -8.08 -18.51 -16.02
N TYR A 305 -6.80 -18.45 -15.71
CA TYR A 305 -6.27 -18.82 -14.41
C TYR A 305 -5.41 -17.69 -13.85
N MET A 306 -5.51 -17.49 -12.54
CA MET A 306 -4.60 -16.65 -11.76
C MET A 306 -3.84 -17.55 -10.80
N ALA A 307 -2.56 -17.76 -11.09
CA ALA A 307 -1.65 -18.60 -10.34
C ALA A 307 -0.78 -17.75 -9.40
N SER A 308 -1.12 -17.75 -8.11
CA SER A 308 -0.38 -17.08 -7.04
C SER A 308 -0.72 -17.77 -5.71
N LYS A 309 0.27 -18.00 -4.84
CA LYS A 309 0.01 -18.66 -3.54
C LYS A 309 -0.84 -17.82 -2.60
N SER A 310 -0.88 -16.50 -2.81
CA SER A 310 -1.67 -15.55 -2.03
C SER A 310 -2.92 -15.05 -2.76
N GLY A 311 -3.30 -15.66 -3.89
CA GLY A 311 -4.35 -15.15 -4.79
C GLY A 311 -5.70 -14.90 -4.11
N ASN A 312 -6.20 -15.80 -3.28
CA ASN A 312 -7.48 -15.61 -2.58
C ASN A 312 -7.39 -14.51 -1.51
N ALA A 313 -6.26 -14.40 -0.82
CA ALA A 313 -6.02 -13.33 0.14
C ALA A 313 -5.98 -11.96 -0.56
N THR A 314 -5.29 -11.85 -1.70
CA THR A 314 -5.26 -10.65 -2.55
C THR A 314 -6.67 -10.24 -2.98
N LEU A 315 -7.49 -11.15 -3.51
CA LEU A 315 -8.86 -10.83 -3.92
C LEU A 315 -9.79 -10.54 -2.72
N ARG A 316 -9.57 -11.15 -1.57
CA ARG A 316 -10.28 -10.80 -0.33
C ARG A 316 -9.98 -9.36 0.09
N HIS A 317 -8.73 -8.93 0.01
CA HIS A 317 -8.35 -7.55 0.30
C HIS A 317 -8.91 -6.55 -0.71
N ALA A 318 -8.84 -6.86 -2.00
CA ALA A 318 -9.43 -6.04 -3.07
C ALA A 318 -10.94 -5.79 -2.83
N ARG A 319 -11.69 -6.83 -2.44
CA ARG A 319 -13.13 -6.71 -2.11
C ARG A 319 -13.42 -5.83 -0.89
N SER A 320 -12.50 -5.76 0.08
CA SER A 320 -12.67 -4.93 1.28
C SER A 320 -12.25 -3.47 1.10
N LEU A 321 -11.45 -3.18 0.07
CA LEU A 321 -10.79 -1.89 -0.15
C LEU A 321 -11.29 -1.20 -1.43
N LEU A 322 -12.57 -1.39 -1.77
CA LEU A 322 -13.18 -0.78 -2.97
C LEU A 322 -13.14 0.75 -2.93
N GLU A 323 -13.17 1.36 -1.74
CA GLU A 323 -13.07 2.82 -1.55
C GLU A 323 -11.77 3.45 -2.09
N TRP A 324 -10.74 2.63 -2.33
CA TRP A 324 -9.44 3.07 -2.85
C TRP A 324 -9.31 2.93 -4.37
N MET A 325 -10.30 2.33 -5.03
CA MET A 325 -10.31 2.07 -6.48
C MET A 325 -10.88 3.25 -7.26
N ASP A 326 -10.83 3.19 -8.59
CA ASP A 326 -11.44 4.20 -9.45
C ASP A 326 -12.96 4.32 -9.20
N ASP A 327 -13.47 5.55 -9.28
CA ASP A 327 -14.88 5.87 -9.06
C ASP A 327 -15.82 5.02 -9.93
N SER A 328 -15.38 4.54 -11.09
CA SER A 328 -16.17 3.67 -11.95
C SER A 328 -16.52 2.34 -11.29
N ILE A 329 -15.59 1.71 -10.58
CA ILE A 329 -15.82 0.46 -9.84
C ILE A 329 -16.70 0.71 -8.62
N VAL A 330 -16.46 1.82 -7.92
CA VAL A 330 -17.27 2.22 -6.76
C VAL A 330 -18.73 2.44 -7.18
N ARG A 331 -18.95 3.13 -8.31
CA ARG A 331 -20.30 3.35 -8.88
C ARG A 331 -20.96 2.07 -9.38
N GLU A 332 -20.20 1.13 -9.95
CA GLU A 332 -20.73 -0.18 -10.33
C GLU A 332 -21.25 -0.93 -9.10
N PHE A 333 -20.49 -0.88 -7.99
CA PHE A 333 -20.89 -1.48 -6.72
C PHE A 333 -22.10 -0.77 -6.06
N GLU A 334 -22.10 0.57 -6.01
CA GLU A 334 -23.21 1.35 -5.43
C GLU A 334 -24.50 1.24 -6.28
N GLY A 335 -24.36 1.20 -7.61
CA GLY A 335 -25.49 1.08 -8.54
C GLY A 335 -26.21 -0.27 -8.45
N ASP A 336 -25.53 -1.33 -8.00
CA ASP A 336 -26.12 -2.64 -7.76
C ASP A 336 -27.08 -2.64 -6.53
N ASP A 337 -26.80 -1.83 -5.51
CA ASP A 337 -27.62 -1.73 -4.28
C ASP A 337 -28.86 -0.82 -4.46
N GLU A 338 -28.80 0.20 -5.32
CA GLU A 338 -29.99 1.04 -5.61
C GLU A 338 -31.04 0.31 -6.46
N ASN A 339 -30.62 -0.55 -7.40
CA ASN A 339 -31.55 -1.31 -8.24
C ASN A 339 -32.23 -2.48 -7.51
N THR A 340 -31.73 -2.88 -6.34
CA THR A 340 -32.36 -3.87 -5.48
C THR A 340 -33.32 -3.27 -4.44
N SER A 341 -33.33 -1.94 -4.25
CA SER A 341 -34.10 -1.25 -3.20
C SER A 341 -35.21 -0.32 -3.70
N ARG A 342 -35.34 -0.05 -5.02
CA ARG A 342 -36.36 0.83 -5.60
C ARG A 342 -37.46 0.15 -6.43
N GLY A 343 -37.92 -1.04 -6.02
CA GLY A 343 -38.85 -1.81 -6.84
C GLY A 343 -39.86 -2.73 -6.16
N GLN A 344 -40.29 -2.51 -4.91
CA GLN A 344 -41.46 -3.21 -4.37
C GLN A 344 -42.31 -2.34 -3.44
N THR A 345 -43.08 -1.42 -4.03
CA THR A 345 -44.40 -1.07 -3.49
C THR A 345 -45.43 -1.14 -4.62
N HIS A 346 -46.36 -2.08 -4.47
CA HIS A 346 -47.58 -2.27 -5.25
C HIS A 346 -47.49 -2.59 -6.76
N ARG A 347 -47.66 -3.87 -7.10
CA ARG A 347 -48.80 -4.32 -7.92
C ARG A 347 -49.02 -5.83 -7.84
N ARG A 348 -50.25 -6.15 -7.45
CA ARG A 348 -50.90 -7.46 -7.41
C ARG A 348 -51.19 -7.87 -8.88
N SER A 349 -50.55 -8.91 -9.40
CA SER A 349 -51.14 -9.79 -10.43
C SER A 349 -50.20 -10.97 -10.68
N GLY A 350 -50.77 -12.18 -10.68
CA GLY A 350 -50.03 -13.42 -10.85
C GLY A 350 -49.61 -13.65 -12.29
N SER A 351 -48.30 -13.76 -12.51
CA SER A 351 -47.71 -14.62 -13.53
C SER A 351 -46.27 -14.92 -13.13
N LYS A 352 -46.00 -16.17 -12.73
CA LYS A 352 -44.64 -16.69 -12.57
C LYS A 352 -43.99 -16.78 -13.95
N GLN A 353 -43.32 -15.72 -14.37
CA GLN A 353 -42.28 -15.81 -15.38
C GLN A 353 -40.94 -15.83 -14.64
N VAL A 354 -40.30 -17.00 -14.65
CA VAL A 354 -38.93 -17.20 -14.18
C VAL A 354 -38.03 -16.57 -15.23
N ASN A 355 -37.74 -15.27 -15.09
CA ASN A 355 -36.70 -14.63 -15.86
C ASN A 355 -35.38 -14.87 -15.12
N ASN A 356 -34.55 -15.75 -15.68
CA ASN A 356 -33.24 -16.13 -15.20
C ASN A 356 -32.21 -15.03 -15.50
N GLY A 357 -32.50 -13.80 -15.08
CA GLY A 357 -31.54 -12.69 -15.17
C GLY A 357 -30.44 -12.92 -14.15
N SER A 358 -29.24 -13.26 -14.60
CA SER A 358 -28.07 -13.39 -13.75
C SER A 358 -27.88 -12.11 -12.96
N LYS A 359 -27.89 -12.19 -11.62
CA LYS A 359 -27.45 -11.06 -10.80
C LYS A 359 -26.06 -10.62 -11.28
N PRO A 360 -25.84 -9.32 -11.53
CA PRO A 360 -24.50 -8.81 -11.86
C PRO A 360 -23.51 -9.25 -10.78
N SER A 361 -22.31 -9.64 -11.20
CA SER A 361 -21.26 -10.13 -10.28
C SER A 361 -20.70 -8.94 -9.50
N ARG A 362 -20.48 -9.10 -8.20
CA ARG A 362 -19.79 -8.07 -7.41
C ARG A 362 -18.36 -7.86 -7.95
N PRO A 363 -17.80 -6.64 -7.89
CA PRO A 363 -16.41 -6.42 -8.25
C PRO A 363 -15.46 -7.36 -7.49
N PHE A 364 -14.48 -7.92 -8.19
CA PHE A 364 -13.53 -8.91 -7.67
C PHE A 364 -14.14 -10.22 -7.14
N GLU A 365 -15.41 -10.50 -7.48
CA GLU A 365 -16.00 -11.84 -7.42
C GLU A 365 -15.97 -12.46 -8.82
N PHE A 366 -14.83 -13.06 -9.15
CA PHE A 366 -14.56 -13.59 -10.47
C PHE A 366 -15.30 -14.91 -10.70
N LYS A 367 -16.04 -14.97 -11.81
CA LYS A 367 -16.73 -16.19 -12.27
C LYS A 367 -15.89 -16.94 -13.31
N ASN A 368 -15.11 -16.21 -14.10
CA ASN A 368 -14.38 -16.75 -15.23
C ASN A 368 -12.90 -16.97 -14.93
N VAL A 369 -12.29 -16.11 -14.10
CA VAL A 369 -10.91 -16.28 -13.64
C VAL A 369 -10.84 -17.25 -12.46
N LYS A 370 -10.18 -18.40 -12.66
CA LYS A 370 -9.99 -19.42 -11.63
C LYS A 370 -8.68 -19.26 -10.88
N LEU A 371 -8.71 -19.34 -9.56
CA LEU A 371 -7.52 -19.25 -8.71
C LEU A 371 -6.76 -20.58 -8.66
N VAL A 372 -5.43 -20.49 -8.67
CA VAL A 372 -4.50 -21.61 -8.48
C VAL A 372 -3.48 -21.19 -7.41
N GLU A 373 -3.58 -21.79 -6.23
CA GLU A 373 -2.72 -21.43 -5.08
C GLU A 373 -1.70 -22.51 -4.75
N ARG A 374 -1.99 -23.76 -5.12
CA ARG A 374 -1.16 -24.92 -4.79
C ARG A 374 -0.44 -25.47 -6.01
N LYS A 375 0.74 -26.04 -5.79
CA LYS A 375 1.52 -26.68 -6.86
C LYS A 375 0.76 -27.89 -7.44
N SER A 376 0.07 -28.66 -6.61
CA SER A 376 -0.78 -29.78 -7.04
C SER A 376 -1.91 -29.35 -8.00
N GLN A 377 -2.52 -28.18 -7.77
CA GLN A 377 -3.53 -27.62 -8.66
C GLN A 377 -2.91 -27.18 -10.00
N LEU A 378 -1.70 -26.61 -9.96
CA LEU A 378 -0.95 -26.23 -11.16
C LEU A 378 -0.61 -27.47 -12.00
N GLU A 379 -0.14 -28.56 -11.40
CA GLU A 379 0.16 -29.81 -12.10
C GLU A 379 -1.09 -30.45 -12.73
N LYS A 380 -2.23 -30.40 -12.02
CA LYS A 380 -3.52 -30.85 -12.58
C LYS A 380 -3.94 -29.99 -13.77
N LEU A 381 -3.73 -28.68 -13.68
CA LEU A 381 -3.96 -27.75 -14.77
C LEU A 381 -3.09 -28.13 -15.97
N LEU A 382 -1.79 -28.30 -15.77
CA LEU A 382 -0.82 -28.61 -16.83
C LEU A 382 -1.12 -29.92 -17.57
N LYS A 383 -1.66 -30.93 -16.86
CA LYS A 383 -2.11 -32.20 -17.45
C LYS A 383 -3.38 -32.09 -18.31
N SER A 384 -4.23 -31.10 -18.07
CA SER A 384 -5.43 -30.91 -18.89
C SER A 384 -5.04 -30.44 -20.30
N GLU A 385 -5.77 -30.85 -21.33
CA GLU A 385 -5.55 -30.38 -22.71
C GLU A 385 -6.49 -29.23 -23.07
N GLY A 386 -6.00 -28.27 -23.86
CA GLY A 386 -6.78 -27.14 -24.37
C GLY A 386 -6.13 -25.77 -24.13
N PRO A 387 -6.65 -24.73 -24.82
CA PRO A 387 -6.12 -23.38 -24.76
C PRO A 387 -6.51 -22.69 -23.44
N ARG A 388 -5.56 -21.96 -22.87
CA ARG A 388 -5.73 -21.31 -21.57
C ARG A 388 -4.92 -20.04 -21.48
N VAL A 389 -5.32 -19.16 -20.57
CA VAL A 389 -4.60 -17.93 -20.23
C VAL A 389 -4.23 -18.01 -18.76
N ILE A 390 -2.96 -17.81 -18.43
CA ILE A 390 -2.46 -17.92 -17.05
C ILE A 390 -1.73 -16.62 -16.69
N LEU A 391 -2.29 -15.90 -15.71
CA LEU A 391 -1.57 -14.87 -14.96
C LEU A 391 -0.75 -15.57 -13.89
N ALA A 392 0.56 -15.35 -13.81
CA ALA A 392 1.42 -16.05 -12.86
C ALA A 392 2.41 -15.13 -12.15
N SER A 393 2.56 -15.30 -10.84
CA SER A 393 3.64 -14.66 -10.07
C SER A 393 4.95 -15.42 -10.27
N ASP A 394 6.11 -14.80 -10.52
CA ASP A 394 6.46 -13.37 -10.50
C ASP A 394 6.81 -12.77 -11.89
N LEU A 395 6.87 -11.44 -11.97
CA LEU A 395 7.29 -10.63 -13.13
C LEU A 395 8.70 -11.01 -13.64
N SER A 396 9.65 -11.28 -12.74
CA SER A 396 11.04 -11.59 -13.07
C SER A 396 11.22 -12.90 -13.83
N LEU A 397 10.25 -13.82 -13.73
CA LEU A 397 10.31 -15.22 -14.14
C LEU A 397 11.36 -16.07 -13.39
N ASP A 398 11.98 -15.53 -12.34
CA ASP A 398 13.05 -16.21 -11.59
C ASP A 398 12.54 -16.99 -10.38
N TRP A 399 11.29 -16.79 -9.99
CA TRP A 399 10.62 -17.51 -8.90
C TRP A 399 9.10 -17.56 -9.09
N GLY A 400 8.41 -18.23 -8.17
CA GLY A 400 6.95 -18.37 -8.20
C GLY A 400 6.44 -19.38 -9.22
N PHE A 401 5.15 -19.29 -9.53
CA PHE A 401 4.50 -20.14 -10.52
C PHE A 401 4.87 -19.80 -11.96
N SER A 402 5.25 -18.56 -12.25
CA SER A 402 5.65 -18.11 -13.59
C SER A 402 6.88 -18.88 -14.08
N LYS A 403 7.87 -19.08 -13.20
CA LYS A 403 9.03 -19.94 -13.46
C LYS A 403 8.66 -21.40 -13.71
N SER A 404 7.77 -21.95 -12.87
CA SER A 404 7.35 -23.35 -12.98
C SER A 404 6.62 -23.59 -14.32
N LEU A 405 5.78 -22.64 -14.73
CA LEU A 405 5.05 -22.66 -15.99
C LEU A 405 5.97 -22.43 -17.20
N LEU A 406 7.03 -21.64 -17.06
CA LEU A 406 7.96 -21.35 -18.13
C LEU A 406 8.58 -22.62 -18.72
N LEU A 407 8.95 -23.59 -17.88
CA LEU A 407 9.55 -24.86 -18.32
C LEU A 407 8.66 -25.66 -19.28
N GLU A 408 7.34 -25.58 -19.11
CA GLU A 408 6.38 -26.34 -19.92
C GLU A 408 5.87 -25.53 -21.11
N ILE A 409 5.60 -24.24 -20.91
CA ILE A 409 5.02 -23.37 -21.93
C ILE A 409 6.02 -23.08 -23.05
N THR A 410 7.31 -23.01 -22.74
CA THR A 410 8.36 -22.68 -23.72
C THR A 410 8.57 -23.76 -24.79
N GLN A 411 8.13 -25.00 -24.56
CA GLN A 411 8.39 -26.12 -25.47
C GLN A 411 7.58 -26.05 -26.78
N ARG A 412 6.37 -25.47 -26.74
CA ARG A 412 5.45 -25.43 -27.88
C ARG A 412 5.47 -24.06 -28.59
N PRO A 413 5.57 -24.00 -29.93
CA PRO A 413 5.59 -22.74 -30.67
C PRO A 413 4.22 -22.04 -30.76
N GLU A 414 3.14 -22.78 -30.52
CA GLU A 414 1.78 -22.24 -30.48
C GLU A 414 1.58 -21.32 -29.27
N ASN A 415 2.32 -21.55 -28.19
CA ASN A 415 2.24 -20.81 -26.95
C ASN A 415 2.80 -19.38 -27.09
N LEU A 416 2.34 -18.50 -26.21
CA LEU A 416 2.68 -17.09 -26.20
C LEU A 416 3.03 -16.64 -24.78
N ILE A 417 4.12 -15.89 -24.63
CA ILE A 417 4.48 -15.20 -23.40
C ILE A 417 4.27 -13.70 -23.65
N ILE A 418 3.43 -13.05 -22.84
CA ILE A 418 3.17 -11.61 -22.94
C ILE A 418 3.86 -10.90 -21.79
N LEU A 419 4.94 -10.19 -22.08
CA LEU A 419 5.64 -9.35 -21.12
C LEU A 419 4.81 -8.09 -20.86
N THR A 420 4.62 -7.77 -19.59
CA THR A 420 3.76 -6.67 -19.13
C THR A 420 4.55 -5.41 -18.78
N GLU A 421 5.86 -5.54 -18.60
CA GLU A 421 6.76 -4.45 -18.25
C GLU A 421 8.05 -4.50 -19.05
N ARG A 422 8.67 -3.33 -19.26
CA ARG A 422 9.97 -3.21 -19.91
C ARG A 422 11.08 -3.48 -18.91
N THR A 423 12.09 -4.25 -19.32
CA THR A 423 13.32 -4.48 -18.55
C THR A 423 14.50 -3.86 -19.29
N GLU A 424 15.34 -3.10 -18.58
CA GLU A 424 16.43 -2.36 -19.21
C GLU A 424 17.63 -3.25 -19.55
N LEU A 425 18.07 -3.21 -20.81
CA LEU A 425 19.15 -4.07 -21.34
C LEU A 425 20.52 -3.87 -20.66
N ASN A 426 20.76 -2.69 -20.08
CA ASN A 426 22.05 -2.30 -19.51
C ASN A 426 22.19 -2.65 -18.02
N SER A 427 21.23 -3.38 -17.44
CA SER A 427 21.35 -3.84 -16.06
C SER A 427 22.48 -4.86 -15.92
N THR A 428 23.29 -4.71 -14.88
CA THR A 428 24.27 -5.73 -14.45
C THR A 428 23.60 -6.98 -13.84
N VAL A 429 22.27 -6.96 -13.77
CA VAL A 429 21.41 -8.01 -13.21
C VAL A 429 20.83 -8.85 -14.35
N PHE A 430 21.28 -10.10 -14.44
CA PHE A 430 20.77 -11.08 -15.40
C PHE A 430 19.58 -11.84 -14.81
N ASN A 431 18.37 -11.48 -15.22
CA ASN A 431 17.13 -12.17 -14.88
C ASN A 431 16.55 -12.88 -16.11
N THR A 432 15.73 -13.91 -15.89
CA THR A 432 15.10 -14.67 -17.00
C THR A 432 14.26 -13.75 -17.90
N SER A 433 13.51 -12.83 -17.31
CA SER A 433 12.73 -11.81 -18.03
C SER A 433 13.58 -10.87 -18.89
N HIS A 434 14.80 -10.55 -18.46
CA HIS A 434 15.73 -9.68 -19.19
C HIS A 434 16.22 -10.33 -20.48
N GLU A 435 16.54 -11.62 -20.43
CA GLU A 435 16.97 -12.37 -21.61
C GLU A 435 15.83 -12.50 -22.64
N LEU A 436 14.60 -12.73 -22.17
CA LEU A 436 13.42 -12.71 -23.05
C LEU A 436 13.15 -11.33 -23.64
N TRP A 437 13.33 -10.26 -22.86
CA TRP A 437 13.21 -8.88 -23.36
C TRP A 437 14.25 -8.58 -24.44
N LYS A 438 15.49 -9.00 -24.23
CA LYS A 438 16.56 -8.88 -25.23
C LYS A 438 16.21 -9.57 -26.53
N TRP A 439 15.65 -10.78 -26.48
CA TRP A 439 15.22 -11.47 -27.69
C TRP A 439 14.05 -10.79 -28.38
N TYR A 440 13.13 -10.21 -27.60
CA TYR A 440 12.03 -9.41 -28.12
C TYR A 440 12.53 -8.16 -28.87
N GLU A 441 13.51 -7.43 -28.34
CA GLU A 441 14.08 -6.25 -29.01
C GLU A 441 14.96 -6.60 -30.23
N GLU A 442 15.75 -7.68 -30.15
CA GLU A 442 16.64 -8.10 -31.23
C GLU A 442 15.88 -8.55 -32.49
N ARG A 443 14.65 -9.07 -32.34
CA ARG A 443 13.74 -9.50 -33.44
C ARG A 443 14.38 -10.40 -34.52
N ARG A 444 15.46 -11.10 -34.18
CA ARG A 444 16.34 -11.80 -35.14
C ARG A 444 15.67 -12.98 -35.87
N ASP A 445 14.76 -13.70 -35.20
CA ASP A 445 14.15 -14.93 -35.74
C ASP A 445 12.78 -14.69 -36.41
N GLY A 446 12.46 -13.42 -36.69
CA GLY A 446 11.29 -13.00 -37.45
C GLY A 446 10.08 -12.63 -36.60
N VAL A 447 9.28 -11.68 -37.12
CA VAL A 447 8.08 -11.14 -36.48
C VAL A 447 6.83 -11.66 -37.19
N ALA A 448 5.92 -12.30 -36.46
CA ALA A 448 4.57 -12.56 -36.94
C ALA A 448 3.73 -11.30 -36.76
N LEU A 449 3.16 -10.79 -37.86
CA LEU A 449 2.18 -9.71 -37.83
C LEU A 449 0.79 -10.32 -37.81
N GLU A 450 0.21 -10.40 -36.62
CA GLU A 450 -1.15 -10.90 -36.41
C GLU A 450 -2.13 -9.75 -36.56
N ARG A 451 -3.30 -9.97 -37.17
CA ARG A 451 -4.32 -8.92 -37.29
C ARG A 451 -5.25 -8.96 -36.08
N ALA A 452 -5.29 -7.86 -35.34
CA ALA A 452 -6.29 -7.63 -34.32
C ALA A 452 -7.69 -7.50 -34.97
N PRO A 453 -8.78 -7.75 -34.22
CA PRO A 453 -10.14 -7.49 -34.68
C PRO A 453 -10.39 -6.03 -35.05
N SER A 454 -9.64 -5.10 -34.44
CA SER A 454 -9.64 -3.66 -34.72
C SER A 454 -8.94 -3.29 -36.04
N GLY A 455 -8.27 -4.24 -36.70
CA GLY A 455 -7.48 -4.00 -37.92
C GLY A 455 -6.02 -3.60 -37.66
N GLU A 456 -5.63 -3.40 -36.40
CA GLU A 456 -4.24 -3.13 -36.01
C GLU A 456 -3.35 -4.38 -36.17
N GLN A 457 -2.07 -4.16 -36.46
CA GLN A 457 -1.09 -5.23 -36.58
C GLN A 457 -0.42 -5.45 -35.22
N LEU A 458 -0.55 -6.67 -34.71
CA LEU A 458 0.03 -7.13 -33.45
C LEU A 458 1.35 -7.85 -33.74
N GLU A 459 2.44 -7.32 -33.21
CA GLU A 459 3.78 -7.91 -33.37
C GLU A 459 3.97 -9.05 -32.37
N GLN A 460 4.22 -10.27 -32.86
CA GLN A 460 4.64 -11.40 -32.05
C GLN A 460 5.99 -11.89 -32.56
N VAL A 461 7.01 -11.84 -31.69
CA VAL A 461 8.38 -12.21 -32.05
C VAL A 461 8.58 -13.70 -31.82
N HIS A 462 9.17 -14.40 -32.78
CA HIS A 462 9.58 -15.78 -32.56
C HIS A 462 10.88 -15.81 -31.77
N SER A 463 10.95 -16.69 -30.78
CA SER A 463 12.16 -16.94 -29.99
C SER A 463 13.21 -17.78 -30.72
N GLY A 464 12.84 -18.42 -31.84
CA GLY A 464 13.77 -19.13 -32.72
C GLY A 464 14.34 -20.44 -32.15
N GLY A 465 13.80 -20.97 -31.05
CA GLY A 465 14.35 -22.17 -30.41
C GLY A 465 15.64 -21.91 -29.65
N ARG A 466 15.89 -20.68 -29.21
CA ARG A 466 17.09 -20.31 -28.44
C ARG A 466 17.12 -21.00 -27.09
N THR A 467 18.33 -21.31 -26.63
CA THR A 467 18.54 -21.90 -25.32
C THR A 467 18.55 -20.82 -24.24
N LEU A 468 17.64 -20.91 -23.27
CA LEU A 468 17.57 -20.08 -22.08
C LEU A 468 18.19 -20.84 -20.90
N LYS A 469 19.07 -20.20 -20.14
CA LYS A 469 19.66 -20.80 -18.94
C LYS A 469 18.81 -20.47 -17.72
N LEU A 470 18.14 -21.47 -17.17
CA LEU A 470 17.34 -21.30 -15.95
C LEU A 470 18.10 -21.78 -14.73
N THR A 471 18.18 -20.93 -13.72
CA THR A 471 18.76 -21.28 -12.42
C THR A 471 17.65 -21.69 -11.48
N ILE A 472 17.62 -22.95 -11.04
CA ILE A 472 16.65 -23.49 -10.08
C ILE A 472 17.31 -23.48 -8.69
N ALA A 473 16.58 -23.00 -7.69
CA ALA A 473 17.07 -22.85 -6.33
C ALA A 473 16.23 -23.74 -5.40
N GLU A 474 16.85 -24.74 -4.77
CA GLU A 474 16.17 -25.73 -3.93
C GLU A 474 16.79 -25.78 -2.52
N LYS A 475 15.93 -25.97 -1.51
CA LYS A 475 16.38 -26.17 -0.13
C LYS A 475 16.90 -27.60 0.05
N ALA A 476 18.08 -27.73 0.63
CA ALA A 476 18.68 -29.00 1.03
C ALA A 476 19.01 -28.98 2.54
N SER A 477 19.12 -30.16 3.14
CA SER A 477 19.52 -30.30 4.54
C SER A 477 21.00 -29.93 4.75
N LEU A 478 21.32 -29.45 5.96
CA LEU A 478 22.68 -29.10 6.35
C LEU A 478 23.49 -30.35 6.72
N SER A 479 24.79 -30.34 6.40
CA SER A 479 25.74 -31.30 6.95
C SER A 479 26.06 -31.00 8.42
N THR A 480 26.66 -31.96 9.13
CA THR A 480 27.01 -31.80 10.56
C THR A 480 27.91 -30.58 10.82
N GLN A 481 28.88 -30.31 9.94
CA GLN A 481 29.78 -29.15 10.06
C GLN A 481 29.04 -27.83 9.78
N GLU A 482 28.17 -27.79 8.78
CA GLU A 482 27.35 -26.61 8.47
C GLU A 482 26.35 -26.32 9.59
N SER A 483 25.77 -27.35 10.21
CA SER A 483 24.88 -27.22 11.37
C SER A 483 25.59 -26.60 12.58
N GLN A 484 26.81 -27.05 12.91
CA GLN A 484 27.63 -26.45 13.97
C GLN A 484 27.92 -24.96 13.70
N ARG A 485 28.25 -24.59 12.45
CA ARG A 485 28.45 -23.19 12.06
C ARG A 485 27.18 -22.36 12.21
N TYR A 486 26.04 -22.92 11.82
CA TYR A 486 24.74 -22.25 11.98
C TYR A 486 24.40 -22.05 13.47
N GLN A 487 24.62 -23.04 14.32
CA GLN A 487 24.40 -22.94 15.77
C GLN A 487 25.30 -21.87 16.41
N GLN A 488 26.58 -21.82 16.03
CA GLN A 488 27.49 -20.75 16.46
C GLN A 488 26.98 -19.38 16.03
N TYR A 489 26.55 -19.23 14.77
CA TYR A 489 25.98 -17.99 14.28
C TYR A 489 24.74 -17.57 15.08
N VAL A 490 23.78 -18.47 15.31
CA VAL A 490 22.58 -18.17 16.10
C VAL A 490 22.94 -17.79 17.54
N ALA A 491 23.89 -18.47 18.17
CA ALA A 491 24.37 -18.13 19.52
C ALA A 491 24.99 -16.72 19.56
N THR A 492 25.85 -16.37 18.59
CA THR A 492 26.43 -15.03 18.51
C THR A 492 25.37 -13.95 18.28
N GLN A 493 24.37 -14.23 17.45
CA GLN A 493 23.24 -13.33 17.24
C GLN A 493 22.51 -13.11 18.56
N ARG A 494 22.05 -14.18 19.24
CA ARG A 494 21.33 -14.07 20.53
C ARG A 494 22.09 -13.24 21.56
N GLN A 495 23.40 -13.44 21.69
CA GLN A 495 24.25 -12.63 22.58
C GLN A 495 24.25 -11.14 22.20
N MET A 496 24.28 -10.81 20.91
CA MET A 496 24.17 -9.41 20.47
C MET A 496 22.78 -8.83 20.73
N TRP A 497 21.71 -9.59 20.50
CA TRP A 497 20.34 -9.16 20.79
C TRP A 497 20.16 -8.87 22.29
N ASP A 498 20.63 -9.75 23.17
CA ASP A 498 20.56 -9.58 24.64
C ASP A 498 21.38 -8.37 25.14
N SER A 499 22.47 -8.04 24.43
CA SER A 499 23.29 -6.88 24.76
C SER A 499 22.64 -5.54 24.34
N LEU A 500 21.75 -5.54 23.36
CA LEU A 500 21.13 -4.33 22.81
C LEU A 500 19.83 -3.94 23.53
N LEU A 501 19.19 -4.87 24.25
CA LEU A 501 17.97 -4.61 25.01
C LEU A 501 18.26 -4.02 26.41
N PRO A 502 17.49 -3.00 26.86
CA PRO A 502 17.67 -2.39 28.18
C PRO A 502 17.32 -3.37 29.32
N PRO A 503 17.91 -3.22 30.54
CA PRO A 503 17.78 -4.18 31.63
C PRO A 503 16.35 -4.45 32.11
N THR A 504 15.42 -3.52 31.87
CA THR A 504 14.02 -3.58 32.30
C THR A 504 13.17 -4.58 31.50
N GLU A 505 13.58 -4.96 30.29
CA GLU A 505 12.88 -5.98 29.47
C GLU A 505 13.48 -7.38 29.63
N ARG A 506 14.59 -7.53 30.36
CA ARG A 506 15.27 -8.82 30.57
C ARG A 506 14.46 -9.83 31.41
N ASP A 507 13.50 -9.35 32.20
CA ASP A 507 12.82 -10.16 33.24
C ASP A 507 11.36 -10.49 32.92
N GLY A 508 10.83 -10.06 31.76
CA GLY A 508 9.39 -10.11 31.45
C GLY A 508 8.95 -11.05 30.33
N GLY A 509 9.87 -11.63 29.55
CA GLY A 509 9.51 -12.33 28.30
C GLY A 509 10.15 -13.69 28.05
N ALA A 510 11.03 -14.17 28.93
CA ALA A 510 11.85 -15.36 28.65
C ALA A 510 11.25 -16.70 29.18
N ALA A 511 10.03 -16.70 29.71
CA ALA A 511 9.47 -17.89 30.38
C ALA A 511 8.41 -18.68 29.59
N GLU A 512 8.03 -18.28 28.36
CA GLU A 512 6.97 -18.99 27.62
C GLU A 512 7.37 -19.64 26.29
N ASP A 513 8.65 -19.63 25.88
CA ASP A 513 9.07 -20.23 24.60
C ASP A 513 10.19 -21.29 24.73
N ASN A 514 10.35 -21.88 25.92
CA ASN A 514 11.34 -22.93 26.20
C ASN A 514 10.67 -24.30 26.40
N LEU A 515 10.35 -24.98 25.30
CA LEU A 515 10.18 -26.44 25.26
C LEU A 515 10.78 -26.95 23.94
N ASP A 516 12.12 -27.04 23.88
CA ASP A 516 12.87 -28.02 23.07
C ASP A 516 14.37 -27.64 23.04
N ASP A 517 15.12 -27.95 24.10
CA ASP A 517 16.55 -28.33 24.03
C ASP A 517 17.09 -28.67 25.45
N GLU A 518 16.82 -29.89 25.93
CA GLU A 518 17.53 -30.45 27.09
C GLU A 518 18.80 -31.18 26.63
N SER A 519 19.97 -30.62 26.99
CA SER A 519 21.23 -31.37 27.13
C SER A 519 22.15 -30.72 28.16
N SER A 520 21.96 -31.18 29.40
CA SER A 520 22.92 -31.50 30.47
C SER A 520 24.20 -30.65 30.67
N SER A 521 24.29 -30.04 31.86
CA SER A 521 25.54 -29.98 32.63
C SER A 521 25.28 -30.18 34.12
N SER A 522 25.94 -31.19 34.69
CA SER A 522 25.89 -31.62 36.08
C SER A 522 26.87 -30.82 36.95
N SER A 523 26.40 -30.28 38.08
CA SER A 523 27.22 -30.07 39.29
C SER A 523 26.33 -29.95 40.52
N GLU A 524 26.60 -30.80 41.51
CA GLU A 524 25.93 -30.90 42.80
C GLU A 524 26.49 -29.85 43.78
N ASP A 525 25.62 -29.26 44.62
CA ASP A 525 25.92 -28.92 46.01
C ASP A 525 24.62 -28.72 46.82
N GLU A 526 24.63 -29.27 48.03
CA GLU A 526 23.50 -29.47 48.94
C GLU A 526 23.03 -28.21 49.68
N SER A 527 21.71 -28.08 49.92
CA SER A 527 21.18 -27.70 51.24
C SER A 527 19.69 -28.04 51.37
N ASP A 528 19.36 -28.89 52.34
CA ASP A 528 18.00 -29.31 52.71
C ASP A 528 17.24 -28.19 53.45
N ASN A 529 16.10 -27.78 52.89
CA ASN A 529 14.85 -27.51 53.61
C ASN A 529 13.76 -27.11 52.62
N GLU A 530 12.89 -28.06 52.24
CA GLU A 530 11.48 -27.85 51.80
C GLU A 530 10.90 -29.16 51.19
N GLN A 531 10.61 -30.15 52.04
CA GLN A 531 10.11 -31.48 51.63
C GLN A 531 8.60 -31.56 51.32
N GLN A 532 7.90 -30.46 51.05
CA GLN A 532 6.48 -30.50 50.62
C GLN A 532 6.24 -30.07 49.16
N GLY A 533 7.20 -29.42 48.51
CA GLY A 533 7.13 -29.08 47.07
C GLY A 533 7.63 -30.18 46.13
N ARG A 534 8.28 -31.24 46.63
CA ARG A 534 8.94 -32.27 45.81
C ARG A 534 8.03 -33.35 45.22
N VAL A 535 6.79 -33.50 45.70
CA VAL A 535 5.89 -34.56 45.18
C VAL A 535 5.32 -34.20 43.81
N LEU A 536 5.25 -32.91 43.46
CA LEU A 536 4.79 -32.44 42.15
C LEU A 536 5.90 -32.42 41.09
N ASN A 537 7.17 -32.36 41.49
CA ASN A 537 8.31 -32.29 40.55
C ASN A 537 8.90 -33.66 40.17
N ILE A 538 8.57 -34.74 40.87
CA ILE A 538 9.03 -36.09 40.48
C ILE A 538 8.19 -36.65 39.31
N SER A 539 6.94 -36.20 39.16
CA SER A 539 6.06 -36.64 38.07
C SER A 539 6.41 -36.02 36.71
N SER A 540 6.97 -34.81 36.73
CA SER A 540 7.42 -34.06 35.54
C SER A 540 8.86 -34.39 35.13
N ALA A 541 9.71 -34.86 36.05
CA ALA A 541 11.10 -35.20 35.77
C ALA A 541 11.34 -36.63 35.21
N LEU A 542 10.28 -37.42 34.99
CA LEU A 542 10.40 -38.80 34.48
C LEU A 542 9.65 -39.00 33.15
N GLY A 543 10.11 -38.27 32.13
CA GLY A 543 9.72 -38.49 30.73
C GLY A 543 10.45 -39.68 30.10
N HIS A 544 9.71 -40.76 29.85
CA HIS A 544 9.85 -41.77 28.79
C HIS A 544 11.17 -42.51 28.46
N GLY A 545 12.30 -42.27 29.13
CA GLY A 545 13.59 -42.93 28.82
C GLY A 545 13.90 -44.25 29.56
N ALA A 546 13.45 -44.43 30.81
CA ALA A 546 13.83 -45.58 31.63
C ALA A 546 12.81 -46.75 31.49
N ARG A 547 12.88 -47.47 30.37
CA ARG A 547 12.06 -48.68 30.16
C ARG A 547 12.62 -49.81 31.02
N ASN A 548 11.79 -50.30 31.95
CA ASN A 548 11.97 -51.49 32.79
C ASN A 548 12.98 -51.38 33.94
N LYS A 549 12.56 -50.82 35.09
CA LYS A 549 12.88 -51.31 36.46
C LYS A 549 12.48 -50.26 37.52
N LEU A 550 11.18 -50.04 37.73
CA LEU A 550 10.69 -49.61 39.05
C LEU A 550 9.19 -49.88 39.13
N ALA A 551 8.80 -50.87 39.94
CA ALA A 551 7.39 -51.16 40.20
C ALA A 551 6.88 -50.16 41.25
N LEU A 552 6.19 -49.11 40.80
CA LEU A 552 5.49 -48.16 41.67
C LEU A 552 4.06 -48.64 41.95
N SER A 553 3.55 -48.34 43.15
CA SER A 553 2.22 -48.79 43.60
C SER A 553 1.10 -47.88 43.06
N ASP A 554 -0.15 -48.38 43.00
CA ASP A 554 -1.31 -47.63 42.47
C ASP A 554 -1.59 -46.31 43.25
N ALA A 555 -1.15 -46.21 44.52
CA ALA A 555 -1.28 -44.98 45.31
C ALA A 555 -0.26 -43.90 44.92
N ASP A 556 0.92 -44.29 44.44
CA ASP A 556 2.00 -43.37 44.05
C ASP A 556 1.78 -42.75 42.66
N LEU A 557 0.90 -43.36 41.85
CA LEU A 557 0.56 -42.86 40.52
C LEU A 557 -0.45 -41.69 40.55
N GLY A 558 -1.19 -41.50 41.64
CA GLY A 558 -2.18 -40.43 41.77
C GLY A 558 -3.11 -40.31 40.55
N ILE A 559 -3.29 -39.08 40.05
CA ILE A 559 -4.17 -38.76 38.92
C ILE A 559 -3.68 -39.38 37.60
N SER A 560 -2.39 -39.74 37.48
CA SER A 560 -1.84 -40.37 36.28
C SER A 560 -2.35 -41.80 36.04
N ILE A 561 -3.06 -42.38 37.01
CA ILE A 561 -3.68 -43.70 36.85
C ILE A 561 -4.75 -43.70 35.75
N LEU A 562 -5.42 -42.57 35.52
CA LEU A 562 -6.44 -42.39 34.47
C LEU A 562 -5.82 -42.44 33.06
N LEU A 563 -4.56 -42.02 32.93
CA LEU A 563 -3.82 -42.05 31.67
C LEU A 563 -3.09 -43.39 31.45
N ARG A 564 -2.63 -44.04 32.52
CA ARG A 564 -1.74 -45.21 32.44
C ARG A 564 -2.45 -46.56 32.54
N LYS A 565 -3.62 -46.64 33.18
CA LYS A 565 -4.36 -47.91 33.34
C LYS A 565 -5.29 -48.15 32.15
N LYS A 566 -4.98 -49.16 31.32
CA LYS A 566 -5.85 -49.54 30.19
C LYS A 566 -7.25 -49.91 30.69
N GLY A 567 -8.27 -49.20 30.20
CA GLY A 567 -9.68 -49.49 30.46
C GLY A 567 -10.39 -48.55 31.44
N VAL A 568 -9.70 -47.53 31.96
CA VAL A 568 -10.30 -46.45 32.75
C VAL A 568 -10.45 -45.22 31.84
N HIS A 569 -11.68 -44.76 31.64
CA HIS A 569 -11.98 -43.57 30.85
C HIS A 569 -13.00 -42.72 31.62
N ASP A 570 -12.78 -41.40 31.63
CA ASP A 570 -13.67 -40.45 32.32
C ASP A 570 -15.02 -40.27 31.60
N TYR A 571 -15.14 -40.78 30.36
CA TYR A 571 -16.34 -40.67 29.54
C TYR A 571 -16.56 -41.94 28.70
N ASP A 572 -17.71 -42.60 28.86
CA ASP A 572 -18.02 -43.82 28.10
C ASP A 572 -18.44 -43.50 26.67
N VAL A 573 -17.55 -43.81 25.72
CA VAL A 573 -17.70 -43.58 24.28
C VAL A 573 -18.27 -44.78 23.52
N ARG A 574 -18.49 -45.93 24.18
CA ARG A 574 -18.78 -47.21 23.49
C ARG A 574 -20.08 -47.22 22.68
N ASN A 575 -21.02 -46.31 22.96
CA ASN A 575 -22.33 -46.23 22.29
C ASN A 575 -22.59 -44.88 21.58
N LYS A 576 -21.60 -43.99 21.46
CA LYS A 576 -21.78 -42.67 20.81
C LYS A 576 -21.21 -42.70 19.39
N LYS A 577 -21.95 -42.15 18.42
CA LYS A 577 -21.54 -42.06 17.00
C LYS A 577 -21.43 -40.61 16.54
N GLY A 578 -20.51 -40.38 15.58
CA GLY A 578 -20.26 -39.06 15.00
C GLY A 578 -19.36 -38.18 15.88
N ARG A 579 -19.51 -36.85 15.75
CA ARG A 579 -18.64 -35.84 16.41
C ARG A 579 -18.51 -36.01 17.94
N ASN A 580 -19.52 -36.60 18.58
CA ASN A 580 -19.56 -36.85 20.04
C ASN A 580 -18.75 -38.08 20.50
N ALA A 581 -18.20 -38.86 19.56
CA ALA A 581 -17.24 -39.93 19.86
C ALA A 581 -15.79 -39.41 19.91
N LEU A 582 -15.51 -38.31 19.22
CA LEU A 582 -14.18 -37.71 19.10
C LEU A 582 -13.96 -36.54 20.05
N PHE A 583 -15.02 -35.78 20.37
CA PHE A 583 -14.97 -34.66 21.31
C PHE A 583 -16.08 -34.80 22.36
N PRO A 584 -15.74 -35.00 23.65
CA PRO A 584 -16.72 -35.14 24.73
C PRO A 584 -17.53 -33.88 25.02
N TYR A 585 -17.13 -32.74 24.44
CA TYR A 585 -17.73 -31.44 24.69
C TYR A 585 -18.22 -30.79 23.40
N THR A 586 -19.53 -30.54 23.31
CA THR A 586 -20.10 -29.68 22.27
C THR A 586 -20.57 -28.39 22.91
N HIS A 587 -19.99 -27.25 22.52
CA HIS A 587 -20.53 -25.93 22.88
C HIS A 587 -21.99 -25.83 22.40
N ALA A 588 -22.94 -25.76 23.34
CA ALA A 588 -24.30 -25.34 23.01
C ALA A 588 -24.26 -23.84 22.67
N ARG A 589 -24.92 -23.44 21.57
CA ARG A 589 -25.03 -22.02 21.20
C ARG A 589 -25.73 -21.28 22.35
N ARG A 590 -25.06 -20.25 22.89
CA ARG A 590 -25.64 -19.35 23.90
C ARG A 590 -26.97 -18.80 23.38
N ARG A 591 -28.04 -19.03 24.13
CA ARG A 591 -29.32 -18.34 23.95
C ARG A 591 -29.45 -17.36 25.11
N GLY A 592 -28.92 -16.16 24.90
CA GLY A 592 -28.94 -15.05 25.84
C GLY A 592 -29.10 -13.71 25.09
N ASP A 593 -29.60 -12.72 25.81
CA ASP A 593 -29.70 -11.30 25.42
C ASP A 593 -28.37 -10.59 25.74
N GLU A 594 -28.14 -9.37 25.23
CA GLU A 594 -26.98 -8.51 25.53
C GLU A 594 -26.72 -8.29 27.04
N PHE A 595 -27.69 -8.56 27.92
CA PHE A 595 -27.55 -8.47 29.38
C PHE A 595 -27.31 -9.81 30.11
N GLY A 596 -27.16 -10.95 29.41
CA GLY A 596 -26.70 -12.21 30.01
C GLY A 596 -27.48 -13.48 29.63
N ASP A 597 -26.97 -14.63 30.07
CA ASP A 597 -27.51 -15.96 29.78
C ASP A 597 -28.75 -16.30 30.65
N PHE A 598 -29.77 -16.94 30.06
CA PHE A 598 -30.94 -17.41 30.82
C PHE A 598 -30.55 -18.59 31.74
N ILE A 599 -30.68 -18.39 33.05
CA ILE A 599 -30.44 -19.42 34.08
C ILE A 599 -31.58 -20.45 34.00
N LYS A 600 -31.22 -21.71 33.69
CA LYS A 600 -32.14 -22.85 33.80
C LYS A 600 -32.09 -23.41 35.23
N PRO A 601 -33.19 -23.41 35.99
CA PRO A 601 -33.18 -23.89 37.38
C PRO A 601 -32.75 -25.36 37.52
N GLU A 602 -33.00 -26.15 36.49
CA GLU A 602 -32.64 -27.56 36.35
C GLU A 602 -31.13 -27.84 36.34
N ASP A 603 -30.31 -26.88 35.90
CA ASP A 603 -28.84 -27.01 35.90
C ASP A 603 -28.20 -26.71 37.28
N PHE A 604 -29.00 -26.26 38.26
CA PHE A 604 -28.55 -25.91 39.62
C PHE A 604 -29.15 -26.83 40.70
N LEU A 605 -29.79 -27.94 40.32
CA LEU A 605 -30.20 -28.97 41.29
C LEU A 605 -28.98 -29.72 41.84
N ARG A 606 -29.03 -30.05 43.13
CA ARG A 606 -27.97 -30.85 43.78
C ARG A 606 -27.96 -32.26 43.18
N GLU A 607 -26.77 -32.83 43.06
CA GLU A 607 -26.56 -34.15 42.44
C GLU A 607 -27.42 -35.26 43.07
N GLU A 608 -27.69 -35.18 44.38
CA GLU A 608 -28.58 -36.11 45.08
C GLU A 608 -30.04 -36.06 44.57
N GLU A 609 -30.58 -34.87 44.27
CA GLU A 609 -31.94 -34.72 43.73
C GLU A 609 -32.03 -35.09 42.24
N LYS A 610 -30.92 -34.94 41.51
CA LYS A 610 -30.82 -35.34 40.10
C LYS A 610 -30.79 -36.86 39.97
N GLU A 611 -30.07 -37.55 40.85
CA GLU A 611 -30.03 -39.01 40.90
C GLU A 611 -31.38 -39.62 41.30
N GLU A 612 -32.16 -38.99 42.20
CA GLU A 612 -33.54 -39.44 42.50
C GLU A 612 -34.49 -39.34 41.30
N GLN A 613 -34.36 -38.30 40.48
CA GLN A 613 -35.20 -38.11 39.30
C GLN A 613 -34.88 -39.10 38.16
N ASP A 614 -33.60 -39.42 37.97
CA ASP A 614 -33.16 -40.38 36.96
C ASP A 614 -33.39 -41.83 37.42
N ALA A 615 -33.25 -42.12 38.73
CA ALA A 615 -33.62 -43.41 39.32
C ALA A 615 -35.14 -43.69 39.21
N ALA A 616 -35.99 -42.66 39.33
CA ALA A 616 -37.44 -42.80 39.14
C ALA A 616 -37.87 -43.06 37.68
N ARG A 617 -36.99 -42.78 36.70
CA ARG A 617 -37.24 -43.01 35.27
C ARG A 617 -36.79 -44.40 34.80
N ASP A 618 -35.74 -44.95 35.38
CA ASP A 618 -35.22 -46.27 35.02
C ASP A 618 -36.02 -47.44 35.62
N ASP A 619 -36.73 -47.23 36.74
CA ASP A 619 -37.49 -48.30 37.42
C ASP A 619 -38.84 -48.63 36.75
N LYS A 620 -39.24 -47.90 35.70
CA LYS A 620 -40.53 -48.08 35.00
C LYS A 620 -40.45 -48.78 33.64
N ASN A 621 -39.28 -49.22 33.17
CA ASN A 621 -39.20 -49.78 31.83
C ASN A 621 -38.28 -50.99 31.71
N SER A 622 -38.55 -52.04 32.49
CA SER A 622 -38.05 -53.40 32.21
C SER A 622 -39.19 -54.31 31.73
N GLY A 623 -39.06 -54.81 30.49
CA GLY A 623 -39.66 -56.06 30.05
C GLY A 623 -41.12 -56.08 29.59
N LEU A 624 -41.28 -56.38 28.29
CA LEU A 624 -42.40 -57.11 27.66
C LEU A 624 -43.61 -56.32 27.12
N LEU A 625 -43.73 -56.46 25.80
CA LEU A 625 -44.93 -56.73 25.02
C LEU A 625 -46.14 -55.79 25.15
N GLY A 626 -46.25 -54.97 24.11
CA GLY A 626 -47.47 -54.54 23.43
C GLY A 626 -48.82 -54.80 24.10
N GLN A 627 -49.58 -53.72 24.29
CA GLN A 627 -50.96 -53.65 23.80
C GLN A 627 -51.43 -52.20 23.73
N LYS A 628 -52.13 -51.92 22.64
CA LYS A 628 -52.84 -50.68 22.35
C LYS A 628 -53.91 -50.41 23.42
N ARG A 629 -54.09 -49.14 23.78
CA ARG A 629 -55.43 -48.57 23.95
C ARG A 629 -55.53 -47.25 23.21
N LYS A 630 -56.23 -47.32 22.07
CA LYS A 630 -56.94 -46.20 21.44
C LYS A 630 -58.23 -45.96 22.23
N TRP A 631 -58.65 -44.70 22.27
CA TRP A 631 -60.06 -44.35 22.11
C TRP A 631 -60.12 -43.24 21.05
N ASP A 632 -60.91 -43.48 19.99
CA ASP A 632 -61.20 -42.60 18.84
C ASP A 632 -62.19 -41.47 19.25
N ASP A 633 -62.23 -40.28 18.64
CA ASP A 633 -63.02 -39.91 17.45
C ASP A 633 -62.84 -38.37 17.27
N ALA A 634 -62.82 -37.72 16.11
CA ALA A 634 -63.40 -38.00 14.79
C ALA A 634 -62.52 -37.35 13.68
N ASN A 635 -62.10 -38.06 12.61
CA ASN A 635 -62.78 -38.30 11.31
C ASN A 635 -62.72 -37.07 10.36
N ASN A 636 -62.28 -37.11 9.10
CA ASN A 636 -62.42 -38.09 7.99
C ASN A 636 -61.34 -37.80 6.91
N LYS A 637 -60.46 -38.73 6.48
CA LYS A 637 -60.52 -39.71 5.35
C LYS A 637 -60.44 -39.08 3.94
N LYS A 638 -59.72 -39.63 2.94
CA LYS A 638 -59.54 -41.00 2.38
C LYS A 638 -58.24 -41.00 1.53
N ASP A 639 -57.60 -42.06 1.02
CA ASP A 639 -57.54 -43.54 1.10
C ASP A 639 -56.23 -43.87 0.34
N GLY A 640 -55.32 -44.75 0.76
CA GLY A 640 -55.29 -46.18 0.41
C GLY A 640 -53.84 -46.62 0.11
N GLN A 641 -53.17 -47.27 1.06
CA GLN A 641 -52.70 -48.66 1.02
C GLN A 641 -51.87 -49.10 -0.22
N ASN A 642 -50.56 -49.33 -0.05
CA ASN A 642 -50.02 -50.68 0.18
C ASN A 642 -48.54 -50.65 0.61
N LYS A 643 -48.15 -51.60 1.45
CA LYS A 643 -46.88 -51.64 2.21
C LYS A 643 -46.03 -52.84 1.78
N ARG A 644 -44.70 -52.64 1.87
CA ARG A 644 -43.60 -53.64 2.05
C ARG A 644 -43.16 -54.37 0.77
N PHE A 645 -41.90 -54.72 0.54
CA PHE A 645 -40.82 -55.18 1.44
C PHE A 645 -39.42 -54.99 0.79
N HIS A 646 -38.37 -55.06 1.60
CA HIS A 646 -36.93 -54.92 1.25
C HIS A 646 -36.38 -55.93 0.22
N GLY A 647 -35.38 -55.50 -0.56
CA GLY A 647 -34.46 -56.38 -1.29
C GLY A 647 -33.33 -55.62 -1.98
N ARG A 648 -32.08 -56.02 -1.72
CA ARG A 648 -30.80 -55.40 -2.10
C ARG A 648 -30.28 -55.95 -3.44
N SER A 649 -29.70 -55.06 -4.27
CA SER A 649 -28.70 -55.29 -5.33
C SER A 649 -29.11 -56.02 -6.61
N THR A 650 -29.05 -55.34 -7.77
CA THR A 650 -28.02 -55.54 -8.83
C THR A 650 -28.34 -54.73 -10.10
N ARG A 651 -27.30 -54.03 -10.59
CA ARG A 651 -26.97 -53.67 -11.99
C ARG A 651 -28.08 -53.58 -13.06
N SER A 652 -28.17 -52.39 -13.68
CA SER A 652 -27.82 -52.09 -15.09
C SER A 652 -28.84 -51.22 -15.86
N ALA A 653 -28.24 -50.29 -16.62
CA ALA A 653 -28.75 -49.59 -17.81
C ALA A 653 -29.69 -48.36 -17.65
N SER A 654 -29.10 -47.23 -18.00
CA SER A 654 -29.51 -45.83 -18.26
C SER A 654 -30.68 -45.66 -19.28
N PRO A 655 -31.10 -44.45 -19.73
CA PRO A 655 -30.61 -43.08 -19.45
C PRO A 655 -31.68 -41.96 -19.25
N ALA A 656 -31.19 -40.72 -19.06
CA ALA A 656 -31.85 -39.40 -19.09
C ALA A 656 -32.39 -38.91 -17.72
N GLY A 657 -31.99 -37.77 -17.18
CA GLY A 657 -31.06 -36.72 -17.59
C GLY A 657 -31.19 -35.55 -16.61
N GLY A 658 -30.10 -34.85 -16.32
CA GLY A 658 -30.10 -33.57 -15.58
C GLY A 658 -29.12 -33.51 -14.42
N ASP A 659 -27.82 -33.47 -14.69
CA ASP A 659 -26.81 -33.13 -13.69
C ASP A 659 -26.82 -31.63 -13.43
N SER A 660 -27.12 -31.29 -12.18
CA SER A 660 -26.77 -30.03 -11.54
C SER A 660 -25.94 -30.42 -10.32
N GLU A 661 -24.65 -30.68 -10.53
CA GLU A 661 -23.71 -30.98 -9.45
C GLU A 661 -23.15 -29.68 -8.87
N SER A 662 -23.69 -29.31 -7.72
CA SER A 662 -23.02 -28.51 -6.71
C SER A 662 -22.09 -29.43 -5.92
N GLU A 663 -20.83 -29.53 -6.34
CA GLU A 663 -19.76 -30.09 -5.51
C GLU A 663 -19.10 -28.97 -4.69
N GLU A 664 -19.69 -28.63 -3.55
CA GLU A 664 -18.90 -28.26 -2.37
C GLU A 664 -18.54 -29.58 -1.67
N SER A 665 -17.44 -30.20 -2.09
CA SER A 665 -16.83 -31.29 -1.35
C SER A 665 -15.64 -30.76 -0.57
N GLU A 666 -15.72 -30.98 0.74
CA GLU A 666 -14.68 -30.79 1.74
C GLU A 666 -13.35 -31.32 1.22
N ALA A 667 -12.38 -30.41 1.01
CA ALA A 667 -11.02 -30.79 0.70
C ALA A 667 -10.41 -31.44 1.95
N GLU A 668 -10.42 -32.76 2.00
CA GLU A 668 -9.50 -33.54 2.83
C GLU A 668 -8.09 -33.00 2.59
N GLY A 669 -7.44 -32.54 3.67
CA GLY A 669 -6.11 -31.99 3.63
C GLY A 669 -5.09 -33.07 3.27
N GLU A 670 -4.73 -33.15 1.99
CA GLU A 670 -3.37 -33.56 1.62
C GLU A 670 -2.44 -32.47 2.17
N ILE A 671 -1.84 -32.76 3.33
CA ILE A 671 -0.73 -32.00 3.89
C ILE A 671 0.40 -32.12 2.85
N GLU A 672 0.59 -31.07 2.05
CA GLU A 672 1.81 -30.93 1.25
C GLU A 672 2.99 -31.06 2.23
N ALA A 673 3.92 -31.96 1.90
CA ALA A 673 5.10 -32.24 2.72
C ALA A 673 5.69 -30.93 3.22
N GLU A 674 5.63 -30.70 4.53
CA GLU A 674 6.25 -29.55 5.18
C GLU A 674 7.69 -29.49 4.67
N GLY A 675 8.00 -28.44 3.90
CA GLY A 675 9.37 -28.22 3.45
C GLY A 675 10.28 -28.26 4.66
N ILE A 676 11.48 -28.84 4.50
CA ILE A 676 12.49 -29.07 5.55
C ILE A 676 12.33 -28.06 6.70
N GLN A 677 11.73 -28.51 7.81
CA GLN A 677 11.61 -27.72 9.02
C GLN A 677 12.98 -27.68 9.69
N GLY A 678 13.44 -26.47 10.00
CA GLY A 678 14.76 -26.23 10.57
C GLY A 678 15.75 -25.61 9.58
N PRO A 679 17.02 -25.51 9.98
CA PRO A 679 18.02 -24.80 9.20
C PRO A 679 18.33 -25.58 7.91
N ALA A 680 18.48 -24.84 6.81
CA ALA A 680 18.65 -25.40 5.49
C ALA A 680 19.75 -24.66 4.72
N LYS A 681 20.26 -25.30 3.68
CA LYS A 681 21.14 -24.67 2.70
C LYS A 681 20.46 -24.57 1.35
N LEU A 682 20.90 -23.62 0.54
CA LEU A 682 20.43 -23.44 -0.81
C LEU A 682 21.37 -24.10 -1.80
N VAL A 683 20.83 -24.92 -2.70
CA VAL A 683 21.56 -25.52 -3.80
C VAL A 683 21.02 -24.95 -5.10
N PHE A 684 21.91 -24.43 -5.94
CA PHE A 684 21.58 -23.93 -7.26
C PHE A 684 21.90 -25.01 -8.31
N SER A 685 20.92 -25.33 -9.15
CA SER A 685 21.10 -26.14 -10.35
C SER A 685 20.77 -25.30 -11.58
N THR A 686 21.57 -25.42 -12.63
CA THR A 686 21.32 -24.72 -13.90
C THR A 686 20.79 -25.72 -14.92
N THR A 687 19.65 -25.41 -15.51
CA THR A 687 19.03 -26.20 -16.57
C THR A 687 18.87 -25.36 -17.83
N ASP A 688 19.36 -25.88 -18.93
CA ASP A 688 19.22 -25.26 -20.25
C ASP A 688 17.88 -25.69 -20.87
N ILE A 689 17.02 -24.73 -21.23
CA ILE A 689 15.74 -25.00 -21.89
C ILE A 689 15.70 -24.39 -23.29
N LEU A 690 15.06 -25.07 -24.23
CA LEU A 690 14.83 -24.54 -25.57
C LEU A 690 13.51 -23.77 -25.59
N VAL A 691 13.58 -22.49 -25.93
CA VAL A 691 12.41 -21.61 -26.00
C VAL A 691 11.91 -21.52 -27.44
N ASN A 692 10.78 -22.17 -27.69
CA ASN A 692 10.06 -22.14 -28.96
C ASN A 692 8.82 -21.23 -28.92
N ALA A 693 8.33 -20.89 -27.73
CA ALA A 693 7.15 -20.03 -27.55
C ALA A 693 7.37 -18.62 -28.14
N ARG A 694 6.28 -18.01 -28.62
CA ARG A 694 6.31 -16.64 -29.14
C ARG A 694 6.33 -15.62 -28.01
N LEU A 695 6.90 -14.45 -28.26
CA LEU A 695 6.99 -13.35 -27.31
C LEU A 695 6.16 -12.17 -27.81
N ALA A 696 5.42 -11.54 -26.92
CA ALA A 696 4.74 -10.27 -27.16
C ALA A 696 4.96 -9.34 -25.97
N PHE A 697 4.78 -8.04 -26.19
CA PHE A 697 4.86 -7.04 -25.14
C PHE A 697 3.62 -6.16 -25.16
N VAL A 698 3.00 -5.97 -24.00
CA VAL A 698 1.93 -4.99 -23.81
C VAL A 698 2.17 -4.27 -22.50
N ASP A 699 2.20 -2.95 -22.56
CA ASP A 699 2.66 -2.13 -21.44
C ASP A 699 1.62 -1.95 -20.33
N PHE A 700 1.75 -2.71 -19.24
CA PHE A 700 0.90 -2.65 -18.04
C PHE A 700 1.66 -2.25 -16.78
N ALA A 701 2.85 -1.64 -16.90
CA ALA A 701 3.61 -1.20 -15.72
C ALA A 701 2.88 -0.10 -14.91
N GLY A 702 1.99 0.67 -15.56
CA GLY A 702 1.24 1.73 -14.88
C GLY A 702 2.15 2.81 -14.30
N LEU A 703 3.11 3.29 -15.08
CA LEU A 703 4.05 4.37 -14.73
C LEU A 703 3.87 5.55 -15.70
N HIS A 704 4.44 6.70 -15.34
CA HIS A 704 4.42 7.88 -16.17
C HIS A 704 5.18 7.69 -17.49
N ASP A 705 4.79 8.46 -18.50
CA ASP A 705 5.41 8.51 -19.81
C ASP A 705 6.14 9.84 -20.01
N GLN A 706 6.96 9.91 -21.07
CA GLN A 706 7.75 11.10 -21.40
C GLN A 706 6.89 12.37 -21.46
N ARG A 707 5.70 12.27 -22.08
CA ARG A 707 4.80 13.42 -22.24
C ARG A 707 4.23 13.88 -20.91
N SER A 708 3.82 12.97 -20.02
CA SER A 708 3.31 13.35 -18.70
C SER A 708 4.39 14.05 -17.87
N LEU A 709 5.62 13.54 -17.87
CA LEU A 709 6.76 14.18 -17.19
C LEU A 709 7.01 15.60 -17.71
N GLN A 710 7.11 15.75 -19.03
CA GLN A 710 7.36 17.04 -19.69
C GLN A 710 6.23 18.05 -19.45
N MET A 711 4.98 17.61 -19.28
CA MET A 711 3.86 18.50 -18.97
C MET A 711 3.74 18.85 -17.48
N LEU A 712 3.94 17.87 -16.58
CA LEU A 712 3.65 18.04 -15.15
C LEU A 712 4.76 18.76 -14.40
N ILE A 713 6.03 18.46 -14.68
CA ILE A 713 7.17 19.08 -13.96
C ILE A 713 7.13 20.62 -14.07
N PRO A 714 6.92 21.23 -15.27
CA PRO A 714 6.82 22.69 -15.40
C PRO A 714 5.55 23.29 -14.78
N LEU A 715 4.50 22.50 -14.58
CA LEU A 715 3.25 22.94 -13.97
C LEU A 715 3.32 22.93 -12.45
N ILE A 716 3.96 21.91 -11.87
CA ILE A 716 4.31 21.85 -10.45
C ILE A 716 5.23 23.02 -10.11
N GLY A 717 6.23 23.28 -10.95
CA GLY A 717 7.20 24.36 -10.80
C GLY A 717 8.05 24.26 -9.53
N PRO A 718 8.73 23.11 -9.29
CA PRO A 718 9.56 22.92 -8.10
C PRO A 718 10.77 23.86 -8.11
N LYS A 719 11.26 24.28 -6.93
CA LYS A 719 12.50 25.07 -6.82
C LYS A 719 13.75 24.21 -7.06
N LYS A 720 13.75 22.99 -6.52
CA LYS A 720 14.79 21.98 -6.73
C LYS A 720 14.14 20.69 -7.23
N LEU A 721 14.73 20.07 -8.24
CA LEU A 721 14.27 18.80 -8.82
C LEU A 721 15.36 17.75 -8.60
N ILE A 722 15.02 16.65 -7.94
CA ILE A 722 15.91 15.52 -7.72
C ILE A 722 15.38 14.35 -8.54
N LEU A 723 16.17 13.90 -9.50
CA LEU A 723 15.83 12.75 -10.34
C LEU A 723 16.49 11.50 -9.77
N VAL A 724 15.67 10.54 -9.38
CA VAL A 724 16.06 9.21 -8.92
C VAL A 724 15.42 8.15 -9.83
N GLY A 725 15.70 6.87 -9.63
CA GLY A 725 15.09 5.82 -10.46
C GLY A 725 15.66 5.78 -11.88
N GLY A 726 15.79 4.59 -12.45
CA GLY A 726 16.16 4.41 -13.85
C GLY A 726 17.65 4.51 -14.14
N SER A 727 17.99 4.24 -15.39
CA SER A 727 19.37 4.18 -15.85
C SER A 727 20.01 5.56 -15.94
N SER A 728 21.35 5.60 -15.92
CA SER A 728 22.10 6.86 -16.12
C SER A 728 21.74 7.57 -17.44
N GLN A 729 21.37 6.82 -18.48
CA GLN A 729 20.96 7.36 -19.78
C GLN A 729 19.58 8.04 -19.71
N GLU A 730 18.59 7.40 -19.09
CA GLU A 730 17.24 7.95 -18.92
C GLU A 730 17.26 9.20 -18.05
N ILE A 731 18.00 9.17 -16.93
CA ILE A 731 18.16 10.32 -16.04
C ILE A 731 18.79 11.49 -16.78
N SER A 732 19.85 11.24 -17.57
CA SER A 732 20.53 12.29 -18.34
C SER A 732 19.61 12.92 -19.40
N SER A 733 18.82 12.09 -20.10
CA SER A 733 17.83 12.55 -21.08
C SER A 733 16.77 13.42 -20.43
N LEU A 734 16.13 12.95 -19.35
CA LEU A 734 15.09 13.69 -18.66
C LEU A 734 15.63 14.99 -18.03
N ALA A 735 16.85 14.96 -17.50
CA ALA A 735 17.50 16.15 -16.97
C ALA A 735 17.72 17.21 -18.07
N SER A 736 18.11 16.79 -19.29
CA SER A 736 18.25 17.70 -20.42
C SER A 736 16.92 18.30 -20.88
N ASP A 737 15.88 17.47 -21.00
CA ASP A 737 14.51 17.91 -21.36
C ASP A 737 13.97 18.90 -20.32
N CYS A 738 14.15 18.62 -19.03
CA CYS A 738 13.70 19.50 -17.95
C CYS A 738 14.45 20.83 -17.93
N LYS A 739 15.76 20.85 -18.23
CA LYS A 739 16.53 22.10 -18.35
C LYS A 739 16.00 22.99 -19.47
N GLU A 740 15.66 22.40 -20.61
CA GLU A 740 15.09 23.14 -21.75
C GLU A 740 13.68 23.69 -21.41
N LEU A 741 12.80 22.85 -20.89
CA LEU A 741 11.42 23.21 -20.58
C LEU A 741 11.29 24.23 -19.45
N LEU A 742 12.17 24.15 -18.45
CA LEU A 742 12.21 25.12 -17.34
C LEU A 742 12.96 26.40 -17.72
N GLY A 743 13.90 26.34 -18.67
CA GLY A 743 14.66 27.49 -19.19
C GLY A 743 13.91 28.37 -20.20
N MET A 744 12.83 27.88 -20.84
CA MET A 744 12.06 28.64 -21.84
C MET A 744 11.01 29.63 -21.26
N LYS A 745 10.92 29.82 -19.94
CA LYS A 745 10.04 30.85 -19.34
C LYS A 745 10.84 32.11 -18.97
N VAL A 746 10.95 33.04 -19.93
CA VAL A 746 10.42 34.42 -19.94
C VAL A 746 11.21 35.21 -20.99
N VAL A 747 10.59 35.49 -22.14
CA VAL A 747 10.99 36.60 -23.01
C VAL A 747 10.60 37.89 -22.26
N GLY A 748 11.56 38.49 -21.53
CA GLY A 748 11.40 39.80 -20.88
C GLY A 748 11.80 39.93 -19.41
N ALA A 749 12.38 38.91 -18.76
CA ALA A 749 12.97 39.04 -17.42
C ALA A 749 14.35 38.38 -17.45
N GLU A 750 15.40 39.17 -17.22
CA GLU A 750 16.81 38.74 -17.17
C GLU A 750 17.12 37.98 -15.85
N ASP A 751 16.33 36.97 -15.50
CA ASP A 751 16.59 36.16 -14.30
C ASP A 751 16.99 34.73 -14.70
N GLU A 752 18.12 34.29 -14.15
CA GLU A 752 18.74 32.96 -14.22
C GLU A 752 17.74 31.78 -14.17
N PRO A 753 18.09 30.59 -14.73
CA PRO A 753 17.21 29.42 -14.67
C PRO A 753 16.83 29.10 -13.23
N THR A 754 15.55 29.28 -12.88
CA THR A 754 15.07 29.31 -11.49
C THR A 754 15.05 27.95 -10.79
N VAL A 755 15.38 26.85 -11.47
CA VAL A 755 15.26 25.48 -10.96
C VAL A 755 16.57 24.73 -11.03
N GLU A 756 17.05 24.26 -9.89
CA GLU A 756 18.28 23.45 -9.78
C GLU A 756 17.92 21.96 -9.90
N ILE A 757 18.60 21.24 -10.80
CA ILE A 757 18.32 19.82 -11.08
C ILE A 757 19.49 18.95 -10.60
N PHE A 758 19.19 17.97 -9.76
CA PHE A 758 20.15 17.02 -9.20
C PHE A 758 19.93 15.60 -9.75
N THR A 759 21.03 14.92 -10.06
CA THR A 759 21.06 13.53 -10.54
C THR A 759 22.06 12.72 -9.70
N PRO A 760 21.72 12.35 -8.45
CA PRO A 760 22.64 11.64 -7.55
C PRO A 760 23.01 10.24 -8.05
N SER A 761 24.20 9.76 -7.67
CA SER A 761 24.51 8.33 -7.66
C SER A 761 24.08 7.67 -6.35
N GLU A 762 23.99 6.34 -6.30
CA GLU A 762 23.74 5.59 -5.05
C GLU A 762 24.76 5.97 -3.96
N GLY A 763 24.26 6.26 -2.76
CA GLY A 763 25.05 6.70 -1.61
C GLY A 763 25.51 8.16 -1.63
N GLN A 764 25.23 8.93 -2.69
CA GLN A 764 25.61 10.34 -2.76
C GLN A 764 24.64 11.22 -1.97
N ILE A 765 25.18 11.97 -0.99
CA ILE A 765 24.41 12.94 -0.22
C ILE A 765 24.27 14.24 -1.02
N ILE A 766 23.04 14.72 -1.19
CA ILE A 766 22.72 16.01 -1.81
C ILE A 766 22.14 16.94 -0.76
N ASP A 767 22.64 18.18 -0.70
CA ASP A 767 21.99 19.26 0.03
C ASP A 767 20.95 19.95 -0.87
N ALA A 768 19.68 19.70 -0.60
CA ALA A 768 18.55 20.27 -1.30
C ALA A 768 17.82 21.32 -0.46
N SER A 769 18.45 21.84 0.61
CA SER A 769 17.93 22.99 1.35
C SER A 769 17.85 24.24 0.50
N VAL A 770 16.90 25.12 0.80
CA VAL A 770 16.85 26.46 0.20
C VAL A 770 17.17 27.45 1.30
N ASP A 771 18.17 28.32 1.06
CA ASP A 771 18.59 29.40 1.96
C ASP A 771 17.54 30.52 2.04
N THR A 772 16.31 30.20 2.44
CA THR A 772 15.34 31.20 2.86
C THR A 772 15.53 31.45 4.35
N ASN A 773 16.29 32.48 4.70
CA ASN A 773 16.37 33.00 6.06
C ASN A 773 14.99 33.53 6.46
N ALA A 774 14.19 32.66 7.06
CA ALA A 774 12.84 32.99 7.49
C ALA A 774 12.82 33.29 8.98
N TRP A 775 12.24 34.44 9.32
CA TRP A 775 12.13 34.91 10.69
C TRP A 775 10.67 35.00 11.06
N ILE A 776 10.28 34.40 12.17
CA ILE A 776 8.96 34.60 12.76
C ILE A 776 8.99 35.95 13.47
N VAL A 777 8.33 36.95 12.89
CA VAL A 777 8.24 38.30 13.46
C VAL A 777 6.86 38.49 14.05
N LYS A 778 6.80 38.85 15.33
CA LYS A 778 5.54 39.13 16.03
C LYS A 778 5.12 40.57 15.78
N LEU A 779 3.85 40.78 15.44
CA LEU A 779 3.29 42.13 15.29
C LEU A 779 2.99 42.73 16.67
N SER A 780 3.45 43.96 16.94
CA SER A 780 3.08 44.75 18.12
C SER A 780 1.56 44.98 18.18
N ARG A 781 1.00 45.01 19.40
CA ARG A 781 -0.44 45.29 19.60
C ARG A 781 -0.85 46.65 19.06
N ASP A 782 0.05 47.63 19.10
CA ASP A 782 -0.23 48.98 18.63
C ASP A 782 -0.18 49.05 17.10
N LEU A 783 0.79 48.37 16.46
CA LEU A 783 0.82 48.23 15.00
C LEU A 783 -0.43 47.49 14.50
N ALA A 784 -0.83 46.41 15.16
CA ALA A 784 -2.02 45.62 14.79
C ALA A 784 -3.32 46.46 14.80
N LYS A 785 -3.45 47.43 15.73
CA LYS A 785 -4.61 48.34 15.77
C LYS A 785 -4.62 49.35 14.62
N THR A 786 -3.46 49.70 14.07
CA THR A 786 -3.34 50.67 12.97
C THR A 786 -3.60 50.06 11.57
N LEU A 787 -3.80 48.74 11.48
CA LEU A 787 -4.00 48.04 10.22
C LEU A 787 -5.37 48.35 9.61
N GLN A 788 -5.35 49.08 8.49
CA GLN A 788 -6.54 49.32 7.68
C GLN A 788 -6.65 48.27 6.58
N TRP A 789 -7.53 47.30 6.79
CA TRP A 789 -7.80 46.25 5.82
C TRP A 789 -8.60 46.79 4.63
N GLN A 790 -8.07 46.62 3.42
CA GLN A 790 -8.79 46.83 2.17
C GLN A 790 -9.29 45.48 1.67
N ASN A 791 -10.61 45.31 1.58
CA ASN A 791 -11.18 44.07 1.05
C ASN A 791 -11.23 44.11 -0.48
N VAL A 792 -10.59 43.14 -1.11
CA VAL A 792 -10.67 42.90 -2.56
C VAL A 792 -11.27 41.52 -2.79
N LYS A 793 -12.51 41.49 -3.27
CA LYS A 793 -13.29 40.26 -3.47
C LYS A 793 -13.45 39.49 -2.14
N ASN A 794 -12.73 38.37 -1.99
CA ASN A 794 -12.80 37.48 -0.82
C ASN A 794 -11.54 37.58 0.08
N MET A 795 -10.59 38.47 -0.23
CA MET A 795 -9.33 38.60 0.51
C MET A 795 -9.19 40.02 1.08
N GLY A 796 -8.76 40.11 2.34
CA GLY A 796 -8.32 41.35 2.96
C GLY A 796 -6.85 41.61 2.66
N VAL A 797 -6.52 42.79 2.14
CA VAL A 797 -5.15 43.23 1.84
C VAL A 797 -4.81 44.39 2.77
N VAL A 798 -3.62 44.36 3.36
CA VAL A 798 -3.10 45.46 4.19
C VAL A 798 -1.59 45.61 3.97
N THR A 799 -1.12 46.85 4.00
CA THR A 799 0.30 47.17 3.90
C THR A 799 0.91 47.26 5.29
N LEU A 800 2.00 46.52 5.52
CA LEU A 800 2.72 46.53 6.79
C LEU A 800 4.04 47.29 6.63
N GLN A 801 4.21 48.31 7.46
CA GLN A 801 5.49 48.98 7.65
C GLN A 801 5.69 49.17 9.15
N GLY A 802 6.88 48.83 9.66
CA GLY A 802 7.17 48.96 11.07
C GLY A 802 8.67 48.91 11.35
N GLN A 803 9.04 49.31 12.56
CA GLN A 803 10.40 49.20 13.06
C GLN A 803 10.56 47.86 13.75
N LEU A 804 11.54 47.07 13.34
CA LEU A 804 11.90 45.82 14.01
C LEU A 804 12.61 46.15 15.34
N LYS A 805 12.03 45.75 16.46
CA LYS A 805 12.60 45.84 17.80
C LYS A 805 12.82 44.44 18.33
N VAL A 806 13.83 44.25 19.18
CA VAL A 806 14.02 43.00 19.92
C VAL A 806 13.31 43.16 21.26
N ASP A 807 12.44 42.22 21.62
CA ASP A 807 11.73 42.25 22.91
C ASP A 807 12.70 41.93 24.05
N SER A 808 13.50 42.92 24.45
CA SER A 808 14.21 42.89 25.71
C SER A 808 13.17 43.10 26.81
N GLN A 809 12.80 42.05 27.54
CA GLN A 809 11.97 42.18 28.73
C GLN A 809 12.64 43.14 29.73
N ALA A 810 12.26 44.41 29.65
CA ALA A 810 12.49 45.40 30.67
C ALA A 810 11.41 46.50 30.50
N SER A 811 10.60 46.65 31.55
CA SER A 811 9.60 47.72 31.76
C SER A 811 8.32 47.70 30.90
N ASN A 812 7.38 46.83 31.27
CA ASN A 812 5.96 47.17 31.23
C ASN A 812 5.35 47.00 32.62
N LEU A 813 5.85 47.80 33.57
CA LEU A 813 5.06 48.21 34.73
C LEU A 813 4.12 49.31 34.24
N HIS A 814 2.92 48.93 33.80
CA HIS A 814 1.83 49.88 33.71
C HIS A 814 0.89 49.61 34.88
N ASP A 815 0.86 50.59 35.78
CA ASP A 815 -0.04 50.75 36.91
C ASP A 815 -1.50 50.48 36.48
N ASP A 816 -2.11 49.49 37.11
CA ASP A 816 -3.57 49.40 37.20
C ASP A 816 -3.94 49.53 38.69
N PRO A 817 -4.41 50.70 39.16
CA PRO A 817 -4.59 50.95 40.57
C PRO A 817 -6.01 50.56 40.97
N GLN A 818 -6.27 49.27 41.22
CA GLN A 818 -7.39 48.83 42.08
C GLN A 818 -7.39 47.31 42.29
N THR A 819 -6.81 46.86 43.41
CA THR A 819 -7.51 46.09 44.46
C THR A 819 -6.52 45.58 45.51
N LYS A 820 -6.49 46.24 46.67
CA LYS A 820 -5.94 45.69 47.91
C LYS A 820 -6.79 44.50 48.36
N LYS A 821 -6.18 43.34 48.54
CA LYS A 821 -6.44 42.46 49.69
C LYS A 821 -5.24 41.55 49.94
N GLN A 822 -4.60 41.77 51.08
CA GLN A 822 -3.61 40.89 51.69
C GLN A 822 -4.25 39.56 52.06
N LYS A 823 -3.52 38.46 51.82
CA LYS A 823 -3.52 37.29 52.70
C LYS A 823 -2.15 36.60 52.61
N LEU A 824 -1.50 36.48 53.76
CA LEU A 824 -0.43 35.50 54.00
C LEU A 824 -1.01 34.10 53.81
N ASP A 825 -0.24 33.19 53.21
CA ASP A 825 0.17 31.93 53.86
C ASP A 825 1.14 31.12 52.97
N SER A 826 2.28 30.80 53.60
CA SER A 826 3.02 29.53 53.54
C SER A 826 3.79 29.08 52.29
N GLU A 827 5.10 29.00 52.49
CA GLU A 827 6.12 28.30 51.71
C GLU A 827 5.83 26.79 51.58
N ALA A 828 5.88 26.25 50.37
CA ALA A 828 6.42 24.92 50.04
C ALA A 828 6.18 24.58 48.55
N SER A 829 7.19 24.79 47.70
CA SER A 829 7.54 23.92 46.56
C SER A 829 8.71 24.53 45.77
N LEU A 830 9.92 24.24 46.24
CA LEU A 830 11.11 24.28 45.41
C LEU A 830 11.01 23.11 44.41
N GLN A 831 10.55 23.41 43.19
CA GLN A 831 10.81 22.56 42.03
C GLN A 831 11.70 23.31 41.04
N THR A 832 12.82 22.67 40.77
CA THR A 832 13.90 23.02 39.86
C THR A 832 13.36 23.23 38.45
N ALA A 833 13.10 24.48 38.09
CA ALA A 833 12.91 24.88 36.70
C ALA A 833 14.29 25.12 36.07
N VAL A 834 14.65 24.28 35.12
CA VAL A 834 15.77 24.50 34.20
C VAL A 834 15.56 25.85 33.48
N PRO A 835 16.57 26.74 33.40
CA PRO A 835 16.43 27.98 32.66
C PRO A 835 16.29 27.65 31.17
N THR A 836 15.06 27.68 30.67
CA THR A 836 14.81 27.75 29.24
C THR A 836 15.24 29.14 28.77
N THR A 837 16.31 29.20 27.99
CA THR A 837 16.68 30.40 27.22
C THR A 837 15.53 30.69 26.25
N LYS A 838 14.53 31.46 26.67
CA LYS A 838 13.52 32.01 25.77
C LYS A 838 14.24 32.87 24.74
N GLY A 839 14.21 32.42 23.49
CA GLY A 839 14.77 33.13 22.36
C GLY A 839 14.21 34.54 22.27
N LEU A 840 15.08 35.48 21.90
CA LEU A 840 14.75 36.87 21.62
C LEU A 840 13.82 36.91 20.39
N GLU A 841 12.51 36.97 20.60
CA GLU A 841 11.54 37.09 19.51
C GLU A 841 11.58 38.52 18.94
N PRO A 842 11.77 38.71 17.61
CA PRO A 842 11.72 40.03 17.00
C PRO A 842 10.27 40.54 16.92
N LEU A 843 10.04 41.75 17.41
CA LEU A 843 8.75 42.44 17.45
C LEU A 843 8.73 43.57 16.39
N LEU A 844 7.75 43.57 15.49
CA LEU A 844 7.51 44.67 14.55
C LEU A 844 6.57 45.70 15.18
N ASP A 845 7.09 46.90 15.45
CA ASP A 845 6.38 47.98 16.11
C ASP A 845 6.13 49.19 15.18
N ILE A 846 5.32 50.15 15.62
CA ILE A 846 4.99 51.35 14.84
C ILE A 846 6.26 52.13 14.49
N LEU A 847 6.36 52.56 13.23
CA LEU A 847 7.43 53.47 12.78
C LEU A 847 7.31 54.84 13.47
N PRO A 848 8.35 55.32 14.17
CA PRO A 848 8.36 56.67 14.72
C PRO A 848 8.16 57.72 13.62
N ALA A 849 7.41 58.79 13.91
CA ALA A 849 7.06 59.84 12.95
C ALA A 849 8.29 60.51 12.30
N SER A 850 9.45 60.51 12.97
CA SER A 850 10.72 61.01 12.43
C SER A 850 11.30 60.15 11.29
N LEU A 851 11.06 58.83 11.31
CA LEU A 851 11.54 57.88 10.30
C LEU A 851 10.50 57.65 9.19
N ALA A 852 9.21 57.76 9.50
CA ALA A 852 8.12 57.65 8.51
C ALA A 852 8.20 58.74 7.42
N ALA A 853 8.74 59.91 7.75
CA ALA A 853 8.88 61.01 6.79
C ALA A 853 9.94 60.74 5.69
N SER A 854 10.96 59.92 5.96
CA SER A 854 12.00 59.60 4.96
C SER A 854 11.59 58.46 4.02
N THR A 855 10.78 57.51 4.50
CA THR A 855 10.35 56.32 3.74
C THR A 855 9.23 56.59 2.74
N ARG A 856 8.48 57.70 2.88
CA ARG A 856 7.43 58.12 1.93
C ARG A 856 7.92 58.35 0.49
N SER A 857 9.22 58.63 0.31
CA SER A 857 9.79 58.91 -1.02
C SER A 857 10.14 57.66 -1.83
N VAL A 858 10.07 56.45 -1.24
CA VAL A 858 10.63 55.22 -1.84
C VAL A 858 9.57 54.25 -2.35
N THR A 859 8.31 54.35 -1.92
CA THR A 859 7.28 53.35 -2.25
C THR A 859 6.30 53.86 -3.30
N THR A 860 6.37 53.32 -4.52
CA THR A 860 5.31 53.47 -5.53
C THR A 860 4.07 52.67 -5.12
N ALA A 861 2.87 53.24 -5.26
CA ALA A 861 1.63 52.54 -4.95
C ALA A 861 1.46 51.30 -5.85
N ILE A 862 1.45 50.11 -5.24
CA ILE A 862 1.23 48.84 -5.92
C ILE A 862 -0.28 48.61 -5.99
N HIS A 863 -0.80 48.19 -7.14
CA HIS A 863 -2.22 47.87 -7.29
C HIS A 863 -2.37 46.36 -7.25
N VAL A 864 -3.12 45.84 -6.27
CA VAL A 864 -3.30 44.40 -6.06
C VAL A 864 -4.72 44.01 -6.42
N GLY A 865 -4.88 43.13 -7.41
CA GLY A 865 -6.16 42.60 -7.85
C GLY A 865 -6.25 42.44 -9.37
N ASP A 866 -7.00 41.44 -9.83
CA ASP A 866 -7.30 41.26 -11.26
C ASP A 866 -8.70 41.80 -11.59
N LEU A 867 -8.74 42.91 -12.33
CA LEU A 867 -9.99 43.53 -12.80
C LEU A 867 -10.48 42.81 -14.05
N ARG A 868 -11.63 42.16 -13.97
CA ARG A 868 -12.32 41.61 -15.14
C ARG A 868 -13.17 42.70 -15.77
N LEU A 869 -13.03 42.90 -17.09
CA LEU A 869 -13.79 43.93 -17.82
C LEU A 869 -15.31 43.68 -17.77
N ALA A 870 -15.74 42.44 -17.59
CA ALA A 870 -17.15 42.08 -17.39
C ALA A 870 -17.72 42.63 -16.07
N ASP A 871 -16.93 42.57 -14.99
CA ASP A 871 -17.32 43.10 -13.68
C ASP A 871 -17.31 44.63 -13.70
N LEU A 872 -16.29 45.22 -14.34
CA LEU A 872 -16.22 46.67 -14.56
C LEU A 872 -17.44 47.17 -15.37
N ARG A 873 -17.83 46.45 -16.43
CA ARG A 873 -19.04 46.76 -17.21
C ARG A 873 -20.30 46.76 -16.34
N ARG A 874 -20.46 45.77 -15.46
CA ARG A 874 -21.61 45.70 -14.53
C ARG A 874 -21.60 46.87 -13.56
N LEU A 875 -20.44 47.22 -12.98
CA LEU A 875 -20.30 48.34 -12.05
C LEU A 875 -20.61 49.69 -12.71
N ILE A 876 -20.14 49.89 -13.94
CA ILE A 876 -20.37 51.11 -14.72
C ILE A 876 -21.83 51.21 -15.18
N ALA A 877 -22.44 50.08 -15.56
CA ALA A 877 -23.85 50.02 -15.94
C ALA A 877 -24.80 50.31 -14.75
N LEU A 878 -24.43 49.91 -13.53
CA LEU A 878 -25.18 50.20 -12.31
C LEU A 878 -25.27 51.72 -12.02
N GLU A 879 -24.30 52.51 -12.47
CA GLU A 879 -24.30 53.98 -12.33
C GLU A 879 -24.94 54.70 -13.53
N GLY A 880 -25.53 53.96 -14.47
CA GLY A 880 -26.27 54.52 -15.60
C GLY A 880 -25.42 54.89 -16.81
N HIS A 881 -24.16 54.46 -16.87
CA HIS A 881 -23.28 54.64 -18.03
C HIS A 881 -23.39 53.46 -19.00
N LEU A 882 -23.36 53.74 -20.30
CA LEU A 882 -23.46 52.72 -21.35
C LEU A 882 -22.08 52.12 -21.63
N ALA A 883 -21.88 50.84 -21.31
CA ALA A 883 -20.61 50.14 -21.48
C ALA A 883 -20.73 48.97 -22.49
N GLU A 884 -20.03 49.07 -23.62
CA GLU A 884 -20.01 48.12 -24.74
C GLU A 884 -18.63 47.47 -24.92
N PHE A 885 -18.59 46.17 -25.22
CA PHE A 885 -17.34 45.49 -25.60
C PHE A 885 -17.03 45.74 -27.08
N ARG A 886 -15.77 46.07 -27.40
CA ARG A 886 -15.32 46.37 -28.77
C ARG A 886 -14.34 45.33 -29.36
N GLY A 887 -14.18 44.17 -28.70
CA GLY A 887 -13.17 43.16 -29.06
C GLY A 887 -11.80 43.45 -28.45
N GLU A 888 -10.89 42.47 -28.49
CA GLU A 888 -9.48 42.61 -28.05
C GLU A 888 -9.24 43.09 -26.60
N GLY A 889 -10.16 42.77 -25.67
CA GLY A 889 -10.01 43.21 -24.27
C GLY A 889 -10.23 44.72 -24.09
N THR A 890 -11.06 45.35 -24.92
CA THR A 890 -11.43 46.77 -24.82
C THR A 890 -12.90 46.94 -24.40
N LEU A 891 -13.14 47.75 -23.37
CA LEU A 891 -14.46 48.20 -22.91
C LEU A 891 -14.64 49.68 -23.23
N LEU A 892 -15.65 50.03 -24.03
CA LEU A 892 -16.00 51.39 -24.39
C LEU A 892 -17.15 51.89 -23.50
N VAL A 893 -16.93 52.99 -22.78
CA VAL A 893 -17.89 53.60 -21.87
C VAL A 893 -18.36 54.94 -22.44
N ASP A 894 -19.69 55.11 -22.54
CA ASP A 894 -20.41 56.27 -23.09
C ASP A 894 -19.94 56.70 -24.50
N GLY A 895 -19.35 55.79 -25.27
CA GLY A 895 -18.80 56.07 -26.59
C GLY A 895 -17.56 56.99 -26.61
N MET A 896 -17.04 57.40 -25.45
CA MET A 896 -15.95 58.39 -25.35
C MET A 896 -14.72 57.91 -24.57
N ILE A 897 -14.86 56.90 -23.70
CA ILE A 897 -13.77 56.41 -22.85
C ILE A 897 -13.49 54.95 -23.18
N ALA A 898 -12.27 54.63 -23.59
CA ALA A 898 -11.86 53.25 -23.88
C ALA A 898 -10.97 52.73 -22.75
N VAL A 899 -11.40 51.64 -22.10
CA VAL A 899 -10.63 50.90 -21.10
C VAL A 899 -10.08 49.64 -21.76
N LYS A 900 -8.77 49.61 -22.01
CA LYS A 900 -8.05 48.48 -22.62
C LYS A 900 -7.34 47.68 -21.53
N LYS A 901 -7.53 46.36 -21.52
CA LYS A 901 -6.75 45.43 -20.68
C LYS A 901 -5.75 44.70 -21.57
N LEU A 902 -4.46 44.97 -21.36
CA LEU A 902 -3.38 44.25 -22.05
C LEU A 902 -3.26 42.82 -21.50
N SER A 903 -2.67 41.92 -22.30
CA SER A 903 -2.35 40.54 -21.90
C SER A 903 -1.41 40.47 -20.68
N SER A 904 -0.63 41.52 -20.42
CA SER A 904 0.22 41.69 -19.23
C SER A 904 -0.54 42.10 -17.97
N GLY A 905 -1.87 42.21 -18.00
CA GLY A 905 -2.69 42.66 -16.86
C GLY A 905 -2.72 44.18 -16.64
N LYS A 906 -1.96 44.95 -17.43
CA LYS A 906 -1.95 46.41 -17.38
C LYS A 906 -3.24 46.98 -17.99
N ILE A 907 -3.89 47.89 -17.26
CA ILE A 907 -5.11 48.57 -17.69
C ILE A 907 -4.74 49.96 -18.19
N ILE A 908 -5.12 50.28 -19.43
CA ILE A 908 -4.93 51.58 -20.06
C ILE A 908 -6.31 52.21 -20.23
N VAL A 909 -6.48 53.45 -19.74
CA VAL A 909 -7.70 54.23 -19.92
C VAL A 909 -7.39 55.36 -20.89
N GLU A 910 -7.97 55.30 -22.08
CA GLU A 910 -7.85 56.32 -23.12
C GLU A 910 -9.14 57.15 -23.15
N GLY A 911 -9.01 58.48 -23.16
CA GLY A 911 -10.11 59.42 -23.31
C GLY A 911 -9.76 60.49 -24.35
N VAL A 912 -10.79 61.14 -24.91
CA VAL A 912 -10.65 62.25 -25.86
C VAL A 912 -9.99 63.45 -25.15
N PRO A 913 -9.01 64.15 -25.78
CA PRO A 913 -8.24 65.20 -25.12
C PRO A 913 -9.11 66.34 -24.57
N VAL A 914 -8.73 66.78 -23.36
CA VAL A 914 -9.42 67.73 -22.47
C VAL A 914 -9.67 69.12 -23.08
N SER A 915 -9.04 69.45 -24.22
CA SER A 915 -9.09 70.79 -24.83
C SER A 915 -10.43 71.17 -25.48
N GLY A 916 -11.44 70.29 -25.45
CA GLY A 916 -12.78 70.55 -26.01
C GLY A 916 -13.96 69.93 -25.26
N MET A 917 -13.76 69.46 -24.02
CA MET A 917 -14.82 68.79 -23.26
C MET A 917 -15.69 69.77 -22.48
N THR A 918 -17.01 69.56 -22.52
CA THR A 918 -17.94 70.20 -21.57
C THR A 918 -17.64 69.72 -20.14
N PRO A 919 -17.91 70.51 -19.08
CA PRO A 919 -17.59 70.15 -17.69
C PRO A 919 -18.11 68.77 -17.24
N ARG A 920 -19.20 68.31 -17.87
CA ARG A 920 -19.86 67.03 -17.61
C ARG A 920 -19.04 65.82 -18.09
N ALA A 921 -18.19 65.99 -19.10
CA ALA A 921 -17.43 64.90 -19.72
C ALA A 921 -16.08 64.63 -19.01
N ALA A 922 -15.45 65.67 -18.43
CA ALA A 922 -14.27 65.53 -17.57
C ALA A 922 -14.60 64.82 -16.24
N ASP A 923 -15.82 65.03 -15.72
CA ASP A 923 -16.34 64.33 -14.54
C ASP A 923 -16.52 62.83 -14.85
N ASN A 924 -17.08 62.47 -16.01
CA ASN A 924 -17.24 61.06 -16.42
C ASN A 924 -15.91 60.31 -16.51
N PHE A 925 -14.85 60.91 -17.08
CA PHE A 925 -13.52 60.29 -17.12
C PHE A 925 -12.96 60.03 -15.72
N THR A 926 -13.10 61.00 -14.82
CA THR A 926 -12.62 60.89 -13.44
C THR A 926 -13.41 59.83 -12.65
N ARG A 927 -14.72 59.69 -12.90
CA ARG A 927 -15.58 58.66 -12.30
C ARG A 927 -15.24 57.26 -12.77
N VAL A 928 -15.06 57.05 -14.07
CA VAL A 928 -14.64 55.75 -14.62
C VAL A 928 -13.27 55.36 -14.05
N LYS A 929 -12.34 56.30 -13.96
CA LYS A 929 -11.03 56.08 -13.33
C LYS A 929 -11.18 55.70 -11.84
N ARG A 930 -12.05 56.38 -11.10
CA ARG A 930 -12.34 56.06 -9.68
C ARG A 930 -12.88 54.63 -9.52
N LYS A 931 -13.76 54.16 -10.40
CA LYS A 931 -14.29 52.78 -10.35
C LYS A 931 -13.25 51.71 -10.66
N ILE A 932 -12.30 52.02 -11.54
CA ILE A 932 -11.16 51.14 -11.78
C ILE A 932 -10.32 51.02 -10.52
N TYR A 933 -10.11 52.13 -9.79
CA TYR A 933 -9.43 52.11 -8.49
C TYR A 933 -10.24 51.43 -7.39
N ASP A 934 -11.56 51.62 -7.32
CA ASP A 934 -12.40 50.93 -6.32
C ASP A 934 -12.39 49.39 -6.53
N GLY A 935 -12.12 48.93 -7.75
CA GLY A 935 -11.98 47.51 -8.10
C GLY A 935 -10.58 46.92 -7.85
N LEU A 936 -9.61 47.72 -7.40
CA LEU A 936 -8.22 47.33 -7.15
C LEU A 936 -7.83 47.73 -5.71
N ALA A 937 -7.12 46.90 -4.95
CA ALA A 937 -6.51 47.39 -3.71
C ALA A 937 -5.35 48.31 -4.08
N VAL A 938 -5.32 49.50 -3.47
CA VAL A 938 -4.20 50.42 -3.57
C VAL A 938 -3.31 50.21 -2.35
N VAL A 939 -2.20 49.54 -2.57
CA VAL A 939 -1.11 49.35 -1.61
C VAL A 939 -0.18 50.55 -1.73
N ALA A 940 -0.52 51.63 -1.02
CA ALA A 940 0.36 52.78 -0.83
C ALA A 940 0.89 52.76 0.62
N ALA A 941 2.17 53.10 0.82
CA ALA A 941 2.68 53.31 2.17
C ALA A 941 1.92 54.47 2.83
N GLY A 942 1.30 54.23 3.99
CA GLY A 942 0.60 55.24 4.78
C GLY A 942 1.53 56.28 5.39
#